data_AF-A0A6U3QT83-F1
#
_entry.id   AF-A0A6U3QT83-F1
#
_cell.length_a   1.000
_cell.length_b   1.000
_cell.length_c   1.000
_cell.angle_alpha   90.00
_cell.angle_beta   90.00
_cell.angle_gamma   90.00
#
_symmetry.space_group_name_H-M   'P 1'
#
loop_
_entity.id
_entity.type
_entity.pdbx_description
1 polymer ?
#
loop_
_entity_poly.entity_id
_entity_poly.type
_entity_poly.pdbx_seq_one_letter_code
_entity_poly.pdbx_strand_id
1 'polypeptide(L)'
;MGVDNLWSDGLGNFRKEPLSSMISLAGKTIAIDVSAWVHQLDQLHDTAYARTAVPPFPSLAVKMSFKAKHRALKELRITPIYVFDGKQPSNMKKNENERRGSKSAAAKVKYNGFLHNLRSRPQLDSGEIVVSEQERQLLWEYRREMSRPTVQDYASLCEWMNEVGAEYVQAPFEADAQMKQLVVEKRAQGAITEDGDLIVYQMPNVYSKTKIDTNKPESSKCQHFSLHKLQTGAYASRIKGRRLRYLPEISCLMGNDYIKRWKLNGPIKVLGKNDGDRCLIDELIDHIVGGGRMKDWLLKFEELHSHNRPEGCAHGNWSDRFIYSCNLIRYYPVFKRDLSGNVSLEPLNPLPVGFSRDEWHRLINFDKKPDEYFSGDASEYYSMSIVGSTDQHRSAHLGPHYSDGENTEVDGAELLPIFGRLSFEAVPVDLQPISLLKYFLLHQGIETTERESADEVRRLARRAAEENRPVLPPSLTLEPVAWVAFEALDEDEMGDEYDNWSKGYFDKLRSLKFIDDDYIDRHYGTERAQTVRERALCLLKSGNIDLKSIKVRNVKSDLRTAGEHLLAIQFNCLGSSRGVLHNVYVVMENKDDGEYVRSPCSYCSCEDGAFFCSHVLCFLFFARLVQGTELSKEEFENVFPENPAITQACPVLIQNIIAMDKINRQKGQSSRKMSA
;
A
#
# COMPACT_ATOMS: atom_id res chain seq x y z
N MET A 1 15.14 -3.91 1.25
CA MET A 1 16.08 -2.80 1.05
C MET A 1 16.86 -2.64 2.35
N GLY A 2 17.99 -1.95 2.31
CA GLY A 2 18.92 -1.88 3.43
C GLY A 2 20.01 -2.95 3.38
N VAL A 3 20.32 -3.57 4.53
CA VAL A 3 21.44 -4.54 4.65
C VAL A 3 21.11 -5.95 4.13
N ASP A 4 21.91 -6.42 3.18
CA ASP A 4 21.81 -7.75 2.57
C ASP A 4 21.84 -8.87 3.62
N ASN A 5 20.80 -9.71 3.63
CA ASN A 5 20.69 -10.90 4.48
C ASN A 5 20.80 -10.66 6.01
N LEU A 6 20.71 -9.41 6.47
CA LEU A 6 20.76 -9.10 7.91
C LEU A 6 19.58 -9.74 8.63
N TRP A 7 18.36 -9.50 8.13
CA TRP A 7 17.14 -10.08 8.67
C TRP A 7 17.08 -11.60 8.53
N SER A 8 17.63 -12.20 7.46
CA SER A 8 17.59 -13.66 7.24
C SER A 8 18.54 -14.42 8.12
N ASP A 9 19.79 -13.97 8.18
CA ASP A 9 20.88 -14.78 8.65
C ASP A 9 21.67 -14.11 9.78
N GLY A 10 21.71 -12.78 9.81
CA GLY A 10 22.46 -12.02 10.81
C GLY A 10 21.81 -12.06 12.19
N LEU A 11 20.49 -11.90 12.27
CA LEU A 11 19.75 -11.76 13.52
C LEU A 11 19.30 -13.08 14.17
N GLY A 12 19.85 -14.21 13.73
CA GLY A 12 19.55 -15.53 14.31
C GLY A 12 18.08 -15.89 14.19
N ASN A 13 17.45 -16.24 15.32
CA ASN A 13 16.07 -16.71 15.37
C ASN A 13 15.03 -15.58 15.32
N PHE A 14 15.41 -14.30 15.21
CA PHE A 14 14.47 -13.19 15.13
C PHE A 14 13.33 -13.43 14.10
N ARG A 15 13.64 -13.98 12.92
CA ARG A 15 12.63 -14.27 11.90
C ARG A 15 11.55 -15.25 12.34
N LYS A 16 11.85 -16.11 13.32
CA LYS A 16 10.93 -17.08 13.89
C LYS A 16 10.09 -16.49 15.04
N GLU A 17 10.39 -15.26 15.48
CA GLU A 17 9.53 -14.59 16.45
C GLU A 17 8.11 -14.45 15.88
N PRO A 18 7.08 -14.82 16.64
CA PRO A 18 5.70 -14.70 16.20
C PRO A 18 5.33 -13.22 16.01
N LEU A 19 4.34 -12.98 15.15
CA LEU A 19 3.74 -11.66 15.04
C LEU A 19 3.06 -11.32 16.36
N SER A 20 3.42 -10.18 16.93
CA SER A 20 2.85 -9.62 18.15
C SER A 20 1.63 -8.76 17.82
N SER A 21 0.62 -8.78 18.69
CA SER A 21 -0.52 -7.86 18.56
C SER A 21 -0.05 -6.42 18.73
N MET A 22 -0.54 -5.53 17.87
CA MET A 22 -0.27 -4.09 17.97
C MET A 22 -0.92 -3.45 19.19
N ILE A 23 -1.87 -4.11 19.86
CA ILE A 23 -2.41 -3.67 21.16
C ILE A 23 -1.29 -3.49 22.20
N SER A 24 -0.20 -4.27 22.10
CA SER A 24 0.98 -4.12 22.97
C SER A 24 1.72 -2.77 22.80
N LEU A 25 1.31 -1.97 21.81
CA LEU A 25 1.82 -0.63 21.56
C LEU A 25 0.89 0.47 22.07
N ALA A 26 -0.24 0.14 22.68
CA ALA A 26 -1.16 1.11 23.26
C ALA A 26 -0.43 2.05 24.24
N GLY A 27 -0.70 3.35 24.11
CA GLY A 27 -0.05 4.43 24.86
C GLY A 27 1.34 4.83 24.37
N LYS A 28 1.88 4.19 23.32
CA LYS A 28 3.20 4.52 22.77
C LYS A 28 3.07 5.48 21.58
N THR A 29 4.08 6.32 21.46
CA THR A 29 4.33 7.15 20.29
C THR A 29 5.32 6.44 19.36
N ILE A 30 4.91 6.19 18.12
CA ILE A 30 5.66 5.35 17.18
C ILE A 30 5.94 6.17 15.92
N ALA A 31 7.22 6.23 15.53
CA ALA A 31 7.60 6.86 14.28
C ALA A 31 7.20 5.95 13.10
N ILE A 32 6.72 6.51 12.00
CA ILE A 32 6.24 5.77 10.83
C ILE A 32 6.97 6.24 9.59
N ASP A 33 7.62 5.30 8.92
CA ASP A 33 8.21 5.51 7.62
C ASP A 33 7.12 5.70 6.56
N VAL A 34 6.95 6.95 6.09
CA VAL A 34 5.93 7.30 5.10
C VAL A 34 6.24 6.63 3.76
N SER A 35 7.49 6.67 3.31
CA SER A 35 7.92 6.14 2.02
C SER A 35 7.62 4.65 1.91
N ALA A 36 7.85 3.87 2.97
CA ALA A 36 7.51 2.45 3.00
C ALA A 36 6.02 2.20 2.74
N TRP A 37 5.13 3.02 3.32
CA TRP A 37 3.68 2.87 3.13
C TRP A 37 3.20 3.37 1.77
N VAL A 38 3.76 4.46 1.27
CA VAL A 38 3.40 4.99 -0.05
C VAL A 38 3.83 4.01 -1.14
N HIS A 39 5.02 3.41 -1.03
CA HIS A 39 5.51 2.43 -1.98
C HIS A 39 4.65 1.16 -2.09
N GLN A 40 3.97 0.75 -1.01
CA GLN A 40 3.03 -0.37 -1.06
C GLN A 40 1.84 -0.10 -2.00
N LEU A 41 1.54 1.17 -2.28
CA LEU A 41 0.42 1.63 -3.10
C LEU A 41 0.84 1.92 -4.55
N ASP A 42 2.14 1.87 -4.87
CA ASP A 42 2.66 2.09 -6.24
C ASP A 42 2.08 1.10 -7.26
N GLN A 43 1.63 -0.07 -6.78
CA GLN A 43 1.05 -1.14 -7.61
C GLN A 43 -0.42 -0.89 -7.97
N LEU A 44 -1.09 0.05 -7.28
CA LEU A 44 -2.49 0.36 -7.54
C LEU A 44 -2.64 1.16 -8.83
N HIS A 45 -3.66 0.81 -9.61
CA HIS A 45 -3.96 1.44 -10.89
C HIS A 45 -4.21 2.94 -10.74
N ASP A 46 -5.16 3.35 -9.89
CA ASP A 46 -5.49 4.77 -9.68
C ASP A 46 -4.29 5.61 -9.22
N THR A 47 -3.44 5.05 -8.35
CA THR A 47 -2.20 5.70 -7.92
C THR A 47 -1.25 5.93 -9.08
N ALA A 48 -1.00 4.90 -9.90
CA ALA A 48 -0.14 5.03 -11.07
C ALA A 48 -0.68 6.05 -12.07
N TYR A 49 -2.00 6.11 -12.25
CA TYR A 49 -2.63 7.09 -13.12
C TYR A 49 -2.49 8.52 -12.61
N ALA A 50 -2.85 8.79 -11.35
CA ALA A 50 -2.74 10.13 -10.76
C ALA A 50 -1.33 10.73 -10.94
N ARG A 51 -0.30 9.90 -10.68
CA ARG A 51 1.11 10.30 -10.75
C ARG A 51 1.67 10.46 -12.15
N THR A 52 1.08 9.78 -13.14
CA THR A 52 1.51 9.81 -14.54
C THR A 52 0.54 10.59 -15.44
N ALA A 53 -0.48 11.22 -14.86
CA ALA A 53 -1.35 12.16 -15.54
C ALA A 53 -0.59 13.43 -15.93
N VAL A 54 -1.15 14.18 -16.87
CA VAL A 54 -0.62 15.48 -17.31
C VAL A 54 -1.74 16.51 -17.19
N PRO A 55 -1.66 17.43 -16.21
CA PRO A 55 -0.68 17.50 -15.11
C PRO A 55 -0.82 16.33 -14.11
N PRO A 56 0.21 16.06 -13.28
CA PRO A 56 0.11 15.04 -12.23
C PRO A 56 -0.80 15.51 -11.10
N PHE A 57 -1.53 14.57 -10.51
CA PHE A 57 -2.43 14.80 -9.38
C PHE A 57 -1.96 14.04 -8.14
N PRO A 58 -2.30 14.51 -6.92
CA PRO A 58 -2.13 13.71 -5.72
C PRO A 58 -3.00 12.44 -5.78
N SER A 59 -2.47 11.30 -5.33
CA SER A 59 -3.22 10.05 -5.29
C SER A 59 -4.23 10.04 -4.14
N LEU A 60 -5.51 9.99 -4.49
CA LEU A 60 -6.60 9.81 -3.51
C LEU A 60 -6.46 8.50 -2.74
N ALA A 61 -6.02 7.42 -3.40
CA ALA A 61 -5.81 6.12 -2.76
C ALA A 61 -4.72 6.18 -1.67
N VAL A 62 -3.66 6.97 -1.90
CA VAL A 62 -2.63 7.24 -0.88
C VAL A 62 -3.25 7.96 0.32
N LYS A 63 -3.95 9.08 0.09
CA LYS A 63 -4.61 9.86 1.17
C LYS A 63 -5.58 8.99 1.98
N MET A 64 -6.41 8.20 1.32
CA MET A 64 -7.41 7.34 1.98
C MET A 64 -6.77 6.17 2.75
N SER A 65 -5.72 5.56 2.21
CA SER A 65 -4.97 4.52 2.93
C SER A 65 -4.37 5.05 4.23
N PHE A 66 -3.79 6.25 4.21
CA PHE A 66 -3.26 6.90 5.40
C PHE A 66 -4.35 7.27 6.40
N LYS A 67 -5.48 7.84 5.95
CA LYS A 67 -6.65 8.11 6.78
C LYS A 67 -7.13 6.86 7.53
N ALA A 68 -7.32 5.75 6.80
CA ALA A 68 -7.79 4.49 7.37
C ALA A 68 -6.79 3.90 8.38
N LYS A 69 -5.50 3.88 8.03
CA LYS A 69 -4.44 3.41 8.95
C LYS A 69 -4.31 4.31 10.19
N HIS A 70 -4.43 5.62 10.03
CA HIS A 70 -4.38 6.57 11.15
C HIS A 70 -5.53 6.31 12.13
N ARG A 71 -6.76 6.18 11.62
CA ARG A 71 -7.93 5.83 12.45
C ARG A 71 -7.68 4.56 13.25
N ALA A 72 -7.22 3.49 12.58
CA ALA A 72 -6.92 2.22 13.23
C ALA A 72 -5.83 2.34 14.33
N LEU A 73 -4.77 3.12 14.08
CA LEU A 73 -3.73 3.38 15.08
C LEU A 73 -4.27 4.15 16.29
N LYS A 74 -5.13 5.16 16.05
CA LYS A 74 -5.78 5.93 17.13
C LYS A 74 -6.70 5.05 17.97
N GLU A 75 -7.48 4.16 17.35
CA GLU A 75 -8.32 3.18 18.06
C GLU A 75 -7.48 2.23 18.93
N LEU A 76 -6.30 1.83 18.44
CA LEU A 76 -5.30 1.08 19.21
C LEU A 76 -4.57 1.90 20.28
N ARG A 77 -4.89 3.19 20.42
CA ARG A 77 -4.22 4.17 21.30
C ARG A 77 -2.72 4.31 21.01
N ILE A 78 -2.34 4.15 19.74
CA ILE A 78 -0.97 4.40 19.27
C ILE A 78 -0.93 5.82 18.70
N THR A 79 0.07 6.60 19.09
CA THR A 79 0.27 7.96 18.57
C THR A 79 1.32 7.92 17.45
N PRO A 80 0.95 8.10 16.18
CA PRO A 80 1.92 8.10 15.08
C PRO A 80 2.68 9.42 14.99
N ILE A 81 3.98 9.35 14.68
CA ILE A 81 4.75 10.47 14.10
C ILE A 81 5.16 10.06 12.69
N TYR A 82 4.62 10.70 11.67
CA TYR A 82 4.95 10.38 10.28
C TYR A 82 6.28 11.01 9.88
N VAL A 83 7.20 10.22 9.35
CA VAL A 83 8.54 10.67 8.96
C VAL A 83 8.70 10.53 7.45
N PHE A 84 8.90 11.67 6.79
CA PHE A 84 9.15 11.76 5.36
C PHE A 84 10.65 11.78 5.07
N ASP A 85 11.05 11.21 3.93
CA ASP A 85 12.37 11.45 3.38
C ASP A 85 12.52 12.92 2.96
N GLY A 86 13.76 13.39 2.99
CA GLY A 86 14.19 14.71 2.57
C GLY A 86 14.94 14.70 1.25
N LYS A 87 16.01 15.49 1.22
CA LYS A 87 16.82 15.68 0.02
C LYS A 87 17.69 14.46 -0.25
N GLN A 88 18.14 14.30 -1.50
CA GLN A 88 19.07 13.24 -1.88
C GLN A 88 20.41 13.84 -2.33
N PRO A 89 21.50 13.70 -1.56
CA PRO A 89 22.84 14.12 -1.97
C PRO A 89 23.34 13.33 -3.18
N SER A 90 24.07 13.99 -4.07
CA SER A 90 24.50 13.43 -5.37
C SER A 90 25.38 12.16 -5.25
N ASN A 91 26.20 12.08 -4.20
CA ASN A 91 27.12 10.97 -3.95
C ASN A 91 26.55 9.85 -3.06
N MET A 92 25.34 10.03 -2.53
CA MET A 92 24.66 9.08 -1.65
C MET A 92 23.78 8.14 -2.48
N LYS A 93 23.87 6.83 -2.21
CA LYS A 93 23.11 5.77 -2.92
C LYS A 93 23.14 5.85 -4.46
N LYS A 94 24.14 6.51 -5.06
CA LYS A 94 24.23 6.83 -6.51
C LYS A 94 23.87 5.65 -7.41
N ASN A 95 24.50 4.49 -7.20
CA ASN A 95 24.24 3.29 -8.01
C ASN A 95 22.80 2.78 -7.90
N GLU A 96 22.20 2.81 -6.71
CA GLU A 96 20.84 2.34 -6.48
C GLU A 96 19.82 3.33 -7.07
N ASN A 97 20.08 4.63 -6.91
CA ASN A 97 19.26 5.69 -7.50
C ASN A 97 19.33 5.67 -9.02
N GLU A 98 20.51 5.50 -9.63
CA GLU A 98 20.68 5.31 -11.08
C GLU A 98 19.95 4.06 -11.58
N ARG A 99 19.98 2.95 -10.82
CA ARG A 99 19.25 1.73 -11.15
C ARG A 99 17.73 1.92 -11.10
N ARG A 100 17.21 2.61 -10.08
CA ARG A 100 15.78 2.94 -9.96
C ARG A 100 15.34 3.93 -11.04
N GLY A 101 16.15 4.96 -11.28
CA GLY A 101 15.93 5.98 -12.29
C GLY A 101 15.94 5.40 -13.71
N SER A 102 16.93 4.57 -14.04
CA SER A 102 17.03 3.92 -15.37
C SER A 102 15.84 3.02 -15.69
N LYS A 103 15.33 2.25 -14.72
CA LYS A 103 14.10 1.47 -14.90
C LYS A 103 12.89 2.36 -15.21
N SER A 104 12.71 3.44 -14.44
CA SER A 104 11.60 4.38 -14.64
C SER A 104 11.71 5.10 -15.98
N ALA A 105 12.92 5.53 -16.36
CA ALA A 105 13.20 6.20 -17.62
C ALA A 105 12.98 5.27 -18.82
N ALA A 106 13.44 4.02 -18.73
CA ALA A 106 13.20 3.01 -19.76
C ALA A 106 11.69 2.73 -19.94
N ALA A 107 10.93 2.62 -18.85
CA ALA A 107 9.48 2.49 -18.90
C ALA A 107 8.83 3.72 -19.57
N LYS A 108 9.33 4.94 -19.28
CA LYS A 108 8.86 6.18 -19.91
C LYS A 108 9.12 6.24 -21.41
N VAL A 109 10.29 5.78 -21.86
CA VAL A 109 10.60 5.66 -23.29
C VAL A 109 9.66 4.68 -23.98
N LYS A 110 9.43 3.50 -23.39
CA LYS A 110 8.47 2.51 -23.91
C LYS A 110 7.06 3.06 -23.99
N TYR A 111 6.61 3.73 -22.92
CA TYR A 111 5.30 4.37 -22.84
C TYR A 111 5.10 5.42 -23.94
N ASN A 112 6.06 6.34 -24.09
CA ASN A 112 5.98 7.39 -25.11
C ASN A 112 6.03 6.83 -26.53
N GLY A 113 6.90 5.85 -26.78
CA GLY A 113 6.97 5.17 -28.08
C GLY A 113 5.67 4.43 -28.42
N PHE A 114 5.06 3.79 -27.41
CA PHE A 114 3.76 3.13 -27.56
C PHE A 114 2.64 4.12 -27.88
N LEU A 115 2.56 5.24 -27.15
CA LEU A 115 1.59 6.31 -27.43
C LEU A 115 1.79 6.91 -28.82
N HIS A 116 3.03 7.15 -29.24
CA HIS A 116 3.33 7.66 -30.57
C HIS A 116 2.81 6.71 -31.66
N ASN A 117 3.13 5.42 -31.54
CA ASN A 117 2.67 4.42 -32.50
C ASN A 117 1.15 4.31 -32.60
N LEU A 118 0.43 4.45 -31.47
CA LEU A 118 -1.03 4.46 -31.46
C LEU A 118 -1.61 5.67 -32.16
N ARG A 119 -1.01 6.86 -31.97
CA ARG A 119 -1.45 8.11 -32.62
C ARG A 119 -1.22 8.12 -34.12
N SER A 120 -0.19 7.41 -34.60
CA SER A 120 0.11 7.32 -36.03
C SER A 120 -0.82 6.37 -36.80
N ARG A 121 -1.75 5.68 -36.13
CA ARG A 121 -2.71 4.79 -36.79
C ARG A 121 -3.82 5.60 -37.48
N PRO A 122 -4.40 5.08 -38.57
CA PRO A 122 -5.61 5.64 -39.15
C PRO A 122 -6.70 5.72 -38.06
N GLN A 123 -7.23 6.92 -37.84
CA GLN A 123 -8.41 7.11 -36.99
C GLN A 123 -9.66 6.72 -37.76
N LEU A 124 -10.67 6.25 -37.05
CA LEU A 124 -12.01 6.12 -37.65
C LEU A 124 -12.59 7.51 -37.96
N ASP A 125 -13.62 7.58 -38.81
CA ASP A 125 -14.32 8.84 -39.11
C ASP A 125 -14.87 9.53 -37.84
N SER A 126 -15.06 8.77 -36.76
CA SER A 126 -15.46 9.23 -35.41
C SER A 126 -14.32 9.86 -34.59
N GLY A 127 -13.09 9.92 -35.11
CA GLY A 127 -11.88 10.32 -34.37
C GLY A 127 -11.35 9.27 -33.39
N GLU A 128 -11.92 8.06 -33.41
CA GLU A 128 -11.53 6.95 -32.53
C GLU A 128 -10.20 6.33 -32.91
N ILE A 129 -9.38 6.07 -31.89
CA ILE A 129 -8.24 5.17 -32.02
C ILE A 129 -8.71 3.77 -31.63
N VAL A 130 -8.58 2.81 -32.55
CA VAL A 130 -8.84 1.39 -32.25
C VAL A 130 -7.69 0.86 -31.39
N VAL A 131 -8.01 0.52 -30.15
CA VAL A 131 -7.06 0.01 -29.16
C VAL A 131 -7.59 -1.32 -28.63
N SER A 132 -6.80 -2.38 -28.78
CA SER A 132 -7.14 -3.69 -28.23
C SER A 132 -7.02 -3.73 -26.71
N GLU A 133 -7.66 -4.70 -26.07
CA GLU A 133 -7.57 -4.87 -24.62
C GLU A 133 -6.13 -5.19 -24.17
N GLN A 134 -5.39 -5.97 -24.97
CA GLN A 134 -3.98 -6.25 -24.71
C GLN A 134 -3.13 -4.97 -24.71
N GLU A 135 -3.44 -4.03 -25.61
CA GLU A 135 -2.76 -2.74 -25.68
C GLU A 135 -3.09 -1.83 -24.49
N ARG A 136 -4.34 -1.84 -24.01
CA ARG A 136 -4.75 -1.13 -22.79
C ARG A 136 -4.03 -1.68 -21.55
N GLN A 137 -3.95 -3.00 -21.45
CA GLN A 137 -3.25 -3.69 -20.38
C GLN A 137 -1.75 -3.35 -20.38
N LEU A 138 -1.12 -3.33 -21.56
CA LEU A 138 0.29 -2.97 -21.70
C LEU A 138 0.56 -1.49 -21.33
N LEU A 139 -0.34 -0.58 -21.69
CA LEU A 139 -0.27 0.83 -21.28
C LEU A 139 -0.29 0.98 -19.76
N TRP A 140 -1.15 0.21 -19.09
CA TRP A 140 -1.20 0.17 -17.63
C TRP A 140 0.10 -0.33 -17.02
N GLU A 141 0.66 -1.41 -17.56
CA GLU A 141 1.95 -1.95 -17.09
C GLU A 141 3.07 -0.91 -17.18
N TYR A 142 3.16 -0.20 -18.31
CA TYR A 142 4.13 0.87 -18.46
C TYR A 142 3.91 2.01 -17.46
N ARG A 143 2.65 2.44 -17.22
CA ARG A 143 2.34 3.45 -16.20
C ARG A 143 2.74 3.01 -14.80
N ARG A 144 2.46 1.76 -14.45
CA ARG A 144 2.85 1.18 -13.15
C ARG A 144 4.37 1.14 -12.99
N GLU A 145 5.11 0.78 -14.04
CA GLU A 145 6.57 0.79 -14.02
C GLU A 145 7.17 2.21 -13.89
N MET A 146 6.51 3.21 -14.48
CA MET A 146 6.86 4.63 -14.36
C MET A 146 6.45 5.27 -13.04
N SER A 147 5.39 4.77 -12.40
CA SER A 147 4.78 5.37 -11.20
C SER A 147 5.78 5.43 -10.06
N ARG A 148 6.00 6.63 -9.53
CA ARG A 148 6.82 6.88 -8.34
C ARG A 148 6.07 7.86 -7.44
N PRO A 149 6.25 7.78 -6.10
CA PRO A 149 5.72 8.80 -5.19
C PRO A 149 6.08 10.21 -5.68
N THR A 150 5.08 11.09 -5.71
CA THR A 150 5.26 12.47 -6.18
C THR A 150 5.26 13.44 -5.00
N VAL A 151 5.79 14.65 -5.21
CA VAL A 151 5.69 15.71 -4.20
C VAL A 151 4.25 16.11 -3.91
N GLN A 152 3.36 15.93 -4.89
CA GLN A 152 1.92 16.14 -4.74
C GLN A 152 1.30 15.16 -3.74
N ASP A 153 1.70 13.88 -3.77
CA ASP A 153 1.24 12.91 -2.77
C ASP A 153 1.62 13.37 -1.35
N TYR A 154 2.87 13.80 -1.16
CA TYR A 154 3.37 14.21 0.15
C TYR A 154 2.74 15.52 0.63
N ALA A 155 2.60 16.51 -0.25
CA ALA A 155 1.93 17.77 0.08
C ALA A 155 0.47 17.54 0.50
N SER A 156 -0.27 16.71 -0.25
CA SER A 156 -1.66 16.35 0.06
C SER A 156 -1.79 15.59 1.39
N LEU A 157 -0.84 14.72 1.71
CA LEU A 157 -0.79 14.05 3.01
C LEU A 157 -0.54 15.02 4.15
N CYS A 158 0.38 15.98 4.00
CA CYS A 158 0.67 16.98 5.02
C CYS A 158 -0.56 17.86 5.32
N GLU A 159 -1.29 18.31 4.30
CA GLU A 159 -2.53 19.07 4.52
C GLU A 159 -3.55 18.28 5.34
N TRP A 160 -3.77 17.01 4.98
CA TRP A 160 -4.62 16.15 5.78
C TRP A 160 -4.10 15.94 7.21
N MET A 161 -2.79 15.77 7.39
CA MET A 161 -2.22 15.62 8.72
C MET A 161 -2.42 16.89 9.56
N ASN A 162 -2.32 18.08 8.95
CA ASN A 162 -2.64 19.35 9.61
C ASN A 162 -4.13 19.43 10.00
N GLU A 163 -5.04 19.05 9.10
CA GLU A 163 -6.49 19.02 9.34
C GLU A 163 -6.85 18.18 10.59
N VAL A 164 -6.19 17.03 10.77
CA VAL A 164 -6.49 16.10 11.88
C VAL A 164 -5.56 16.25 13.09
N GLY A 165 -4.62 17.20 13.06
CA GLY A 165 -3.61 17.39 14.10
C GLY A 165 -2.66 16.19 14.26
N ALA A 166 -2.38 15.46 13.19
CA ALA A 166 -1.39 14.39 13.18
C ALA A 166 0.03 14.96 13.11
N GLU A 167 0.93 14.45 13.95
CA GLU A 167 2.33 14.88 13.96
C GLU A 167 3.10 14.26 12.80
N TYR A 168 3.85 15.09 12.08
CA TYR A 168 4.77 14.65 11.04
C TYR A 168 6.01 15.52 10.98
N VAL A 169 7.09 14.96 10.41
CA VAL A 169 8.37 15.63 10.22
C VAL A 169 9.01 15.15 8.92
N GLN A 170 9.86 15.98 8.31
CA GLN A 170 10.75 15.55 7.23
C GLN A 170 12.18 15.43 7.74
N ALA A 171 12.84 14.33 7.37
CA ALA A 171 14.27 14.16 7.56
C ALA A 171 15.06 15.13 6.67
N PRO A 172 16.29 15.51 7.02
CA PRO A 172 17.13 16.27 6.09
C PRO A 172 17.46 15.45 4.83
N PHE A 173 17.71 14.16 5.01
CA PHE A 173 18.00 13.20 3.94
C PHE A 173 17.15 11.93 4.12
N GLU A 174 17.61 10.89 4.84
CA GLU A 174 16.83 9.64 5.02
C GLU A 174 15.97 9.62 6.30
N ALA A 175 14.74 9.12 6.16
CA ALA A 175 13.79 8.93 7.25
C ALA A 175 14.32 8.02 8.37
N ASP A 176 15.12 7.00 8.06
CA ASP A 176 15.67 6.04 9.03
C ASP A 176 16.47 6.73 10.15
N ALA A 177 17.42 7.58 9.77
CA ALA A 177 18.24 8.32 10.72
C ALA A 177 17.39 9.30 11.55
N GLN A 178 16.42 9.97 10.92
CA GLN A 178 15.53 10.90 11.61
C GLN A 178 14.61 10.19 12.60
N MET A 179 14.09 9.01 12.27
CA MET A 179 13.31 8.17 13.19
C MET A 179 14.15 7.79 14.41
N LYS A 180 15.42 7.40 14.20
CA LYS A 180 16.36 7.14 15.30
C LYS A 180 16.55 8.38 16.17
N GLN A 181 16.69 9.56 15.57
CA GLN A 181 16.82 10.83 16.30
C GLN A 181 15.58 11.12 17.17
N LEU A 182 14.36 10.90 16.66
CA LEU A 182 13.13 11.07 17.44
C LEU A 182 13.10 10.17 18.70
N VAL A 183 13.65 8.96 18.60
CA VAL A 183 13.77 8.05 19.76
C VAL A 183 14.84 8.52 20.74
N VAL A 184 15.97 9.06 20.27
CA VAL A 184 17.00 9.66 21.12
C VAL A 184 16.44 10.86 21.89
N GLU A 185 15.62 11.68 21.24
CA GLU A 185 14.89 12.81 21.84
C GLU A 185 13.73 12.38 22.75
N LYS A 186 13.46 11.08 22.89
CA LYS A 186 12.33 10.51 23.65
C LYS A 186 10.95 10.94 23.15
N ARG A 187 10.85 11.36 21.88
CA ARG A 187 9.58 11.70 21.22
C ARG A 187 8.87 10.48 20.63
N ALA A 188 9.62 9.41 20.36
CA ALA A 188 9.07 8.11 19.99
C ALA A 188 9.71 6.99 20.82
N GLN A 189 9.03 5.85 20.94
CA GLN A 189 9.57 4.65 21.62
C GLN A 189 10.05 3.56 20.64
N GLY A 190 9.87 3.77 19.33
CA GLY A 190 10.27 2.87 18.26
C GLY A 190 9.77 3.34 16.91
N ALA A 191 9.97 2.53 15.88
CA ALA A 191 9.57 2.86 14.52
C ALA A 191 8.88 1.69 13.81
N ILE A 192 7.87 1.99 13.00
CA ILE A 192 7.29 1.08 12.01
C ILE A 192 7.98 1.32 10.67
N THR A 193 8.70 0.30 10.19
CA THR A 193 9.31 0.29 8.84
C THR A 193 9.53 -1.16 8.40
N GLU A 194 9.68 -1.35 7.09
CA GLU A 194 10.11 -2.62 6.50
C GLU A 194 11.63 -2.63 6.21
N ASP A 195 12.33 -1.51 6.44
CA ASP A 195 13.78 -1.42 6.24
C ASP A 195 14.58 -1.96 7.44
N GLY A 196 15.66 -2.68 7.14
CA GLY A 196 16.58 -3.22 8.15
C GLY A 196 17.60 -2.21 8.66
N ASP A 197 17.75 -1.07 8.01
CA ASP A 197 18.80 -0.10 8.31
C ASP A 197 18.68 0.47 9.73
N LEU A 198 17.45 0.61 10.26
CA LEU A 198 17.22 1.03 11.64
C LEU A 198 17.89 0.15 12.70
N ILE A 199 18.13 -1.14 12.41
CA ILE A 199 18.88 -2.01 13.32
C ILE A 199 20.34 -1.57 13.40
N VAL A 200 20.92 -1.15 12.28
CA VAL A 200 22.30 -0.66 12.20
C VAL A 200 22.45 0.67 12.94
N TYR A 201 21.41 1.52 12.87
CA TYR A 201 21.27 2.72 13.70
C TYR A 201 21.02 2.42 15.19
N GLN A 202 21.02 1.14 15.59
CA GLN A 202 20.75 0.70 16.96
C GLN A 202 19.40 1.22 17.48
N MET A 203 18.37 1.16 16.64
CA MET A 203 17.00 1.48 17.05
C MET A 203 16.55 0.50 18.15
N PRO A 204 16.09 1.00 19.32
CA PRO A 204 15.67 0.13 20.42
C PRO A 204 14.53 -0.83 20.06
N ASN A 205 13.54 -0.33 19.31
CA ASN A 205 12.38 -1.09 18.89
C ASN A 205 12.07 -0.81 17.41
N VAL A 206 12.03 -1.86 16.59
CA VAL A 206 11.61 -1.82 15.19
C VAL A 206 10.41 -2.75 14.99
N TYR A 207 9.37 -2.25 14.35
CA TYR A 207 8.13 -2.97 14.06
C TYR A 207 7.99 -3.15 12.54
N SER A 208 8.23 -4.36 12.06
CA SER A 208 8.19 -4.71 10.64
C SER A 208 7.08 -5.71 10.34
N LYS A 209 6.85 -6.03 9.06
CA LYS A 209 5.74 -6.85 8.58
C LYS A 209 4.41 -6.45 9.20
N THR A 210 4.18 -5.14 9.27
CA THR A 210 3.02 -4.60 9.99
C THR A 210 1.77 -4.84 9.15
N LYS A 211 0.80 -5.55 9.74
CA LYS A 211 -0.51 -5.83 9.16
C LYS A 211 -1.55 -5.07 9.98
N ILE A 212 -1.89 -3.88 9.52
CA ILE A 212 -2.93 -3.04 10.13
C ILE A 212 -4.25 -3.41 9.48
N ASP A 213 -5.17 -3.95 10.27
CA ASP A 213 -6.56 -4.15 9.86
C ASP A 213 -7.34 -2.88 10.18
N THR A 214 -7.80 -2.17 9.16
CA THR A 214 -8.49 -0.87 9.32
C THR A 214 -9.95 -1.01 9.73
N ASN A 215 -10.51 -2.21 9.64
CA ASN A 215 -11.89 -2.53 10.01
C ASN A 215 -11.97 -3.19 11.38
N LYS A 216 -10.92 -3.93 11.75
CA LYS A 216 -10.78 -4.60 13.05
C LYS A 216 -9.41 -4.33 13.69
N PRO A 217 -9.13 -3.09 14.14
CA PRO A 217 -7.78 -2.69 14.55
C PRO A 217 -7.16 -3.57 15.63
N GLU A 218 -7.93 -4.13 16.56
CA GLU A 218 -7.47 -5.03 17.62
C GLU A 218 -6.86 -6.34 17.09
N SER A 219 -7.18 -6.72 15.85
CA SER A 219 -6.59 -7.88 15.18
C SER A 219 -5.24 -7.59 14.52
N SER A 220 -4.82 -6.31 14.48
CA SER A 220 -3.59 -5.87 13.84
C SER A 220 -2.35 -6.46 14.49
N LYS A 221 -1.35 -6.83 13.68
CA LYS A 221 -0.13 -7.51 14.14
C LYS A 221 1.13 -6.93 13.49
N CYS A 222 2.26 -7.07 14.17
CA CYS A 222 3.57 -6.70 13.64
C CYS A 222 4.65 -7.66 14.15
N GLN A 223 5.77 -7.73 13.45
CA GLN A 223 6.98 -8.39 13.93
C GLN A 223 7.80 -7.38 14.74
N HIS A 224 8.10 -7.69 16.01
CA HIS A 224 8.81 -6.78 16.92
C HIS A 224 10.28 -7.19 17.08
N PHE A 225 11.18 -6.38 16.54
CA PHE A 225 12.61 -6.43 16.85
C PHE A 225 12.91 -5.54 18.05
N SER A 226 13.67 -6.08 19.00
CA SER A 226 14.16 -5.38 20.20
C SER A 226 15.68 -5.45 20.26
N LEU A 227 16.33 -4.28 20.29
CA LEU A 227 17.78 -4.20 20.47
C LEU A 227 18.21 -4.85 21.79
N HIS A 228 17.40 -4.72 22.84
CA HIS A 228 17.69 -5.34 24.13
C HIS A 228 17.73 -6.87 24.03
N LYS A 229 16.77 -7.49 23.34
CA LYS A 229 16.79 -8.94 23.07
C LYS A 229 18.01 -9.37 22.25
N LEU A 230 18.48 -8.52 21.32
CA LEU A 230 19.71 -8.77 20.59
C LEU A 230 20.93 -8.72 21.53
N GLN A 231 21.01 -7.70 22.38
CA GLN A 231 22.12 -7.49 23.33
C GLN A 231 22.21 -8.59 24.39
N THR A 232 21.08 -9.10 24.87
CA THR A 232 21.02 -10.20 25.84
C THR A 232 21.18 -11.59 25.22
N GLY A 233 21.27 -11.66 23.88
CA GLY A 233 21.43 -12.92 23.15
C GLY A 233 20.15 -13.74 23.00
N ALA A 234 18.97 -13.19 23.35
CA ALA A 234 17.69 -13.88 23.25
C ALA A 234 17.35 -14.33 21.81
N TYR A 235 17.86 -13.64 20.80
CA TYR A 235 17.70 -14.04 19.41
C TYR A 235 18.65 -15.15 18.95
N ALA A 236 19.58 -15.61 19.79
CA ALA A 236 20.68 -16.51 19.38
C ALA A 236 21.42 -15.99 18.13
N SER A 237 21.55 -14.66 18.01
CA SER A 237 22.21 -14.02 16.88
C SER A 237 23.72 -14.19 16.97
N ARG A 238 24.37 -14.24 15.80
CA ARG A 238 25.84 -14.15 15.68
C ARG A 238 26.38 -12.74 15.94
N ILE A 239 25.51 -11.74 15.98
CA ILE A 239 25.83 -10.36 16.33
C ILE A 239 25.63 -10.20 17.83
N LYS A 240 26.67 -10.54 18.60
CA LYS A 240 26.67 -10.52 20.07
C LYS A 240 28.02 -10.03 20.63
N GLY A 241 28.04 -9.68 21.91
CA GLY A 241 29.26 -9.23 22.59
C GLY A 241 29.90 -8.03 21.89
N ARG A 242 31.21 -8.10 21.63
CA ARG A 242 31.97 -7.01 21.01
C ARG A 242 31.45 -6.60 19.63
N ARG A 243 30.87 -7.53 18.86
CA ARG A 243 30.37 -7.27 17.50
C ARG A 243 29.24 -6.24 17.46
N LEU A 244 28.48 -6.06 18.54
CA LEU A 244 27.40 -5.06 18.64
C LEU A 244 27.89 -3.62 18.45
N ARG A 245 29.16 -3.33 18.77
CA ARG A 245 29.77 -2.01 18.58
C ARG A 245 30.16 -1.72 17.12
N TYR A 246 30.12 -2.75 16.27
CA TYR A 246 30.59 -2.72 14.89
C TYR A 246 29.47 -3.04 13.90
N LEU A 247 28.21 -2.70 14.25
CA LEU A 247 27.06 -2.86 13.36
C LEU A 247 27.24 -2.13 12.01
N PRO A 248 27.79 -0.89 11.93
CA PRO A 248 28.09 -0.24 10.66
C PRO A 248 29.06 -1.06 9.79
N GLU A 249 30.14 -1.60 10.37
CA GLU A 249 31.11 -2.43 9.66
C GLU A 249 30.50 -3.74 9.18
N ILE A 250 29.71 -4.40 10.04
CA ILE A 250 28.96 -5.61 9.67
C ILE A 250 28.06 -5.31 8.47
N SER A 251 27.32 -4.20 8.51
CA SER A 251 26.42 -3.80 7.43
C SER A 251 27.19 -3.56 6.13
N CYS A 252 28.36 -2.92 6.19
CA CYS A 252 29.18 -2.63 5.01
C CYS A 252 29.85 -3.89 4.45
N LEU A 253 30.28 -4.84 5.31
CA LEU A 253 30.84 -6.13 4.90
C LEU A 253 29.79 -7.01 4.23
N MET A 254 28.56 -7.00 4.76
CA MET A 254 27.41 -7.71 4.21
C MET A 254 26.84 -7.03 2.97
N GLY A 255 27.13 -5.75 2.76
CA GLY A 255 26.55 -4.92 1.70
C GLY A 255 25.28 -4.23 2.18
N ASN A 256 25.15 -2.96 1.81
CA ASN A 256 23.98 -2.13 2.08
C ASN A 256 23.80 -1.13 0.92
N ASP A 257 22.83 -0.24 1.04
CA ASP A 257 22.52 0.75 0.01
C ASP A 257 23.68 1.72 -0.34
N TYR A 258 24.64 1.90 0.57
CA TYR A 258 25.77 2.84 0.40
C TYR A 258 27.01 2.18 -0.20
N ILE A 259 27.18 0.87 -0.02
CA ILE A 259 28.32 0.10 -0.50
C ILE A 259 27.93 -1.30 -0.99
N LYS A 260 28.38 -1.64 -2.21
CA LYS A 260 28.22 -2.98 -2.77
C LYS A 260 29.04 -3.99 -1.96
N ARG A 261 28.40 -5.12 -1.67
CA ARG A 261 29.04 -6.30 -1.06
C ARG A 261 30.18 -6.83 -1.94
N TRP A 262 31.29 -7.21 -1.31
CA TRP A 262 32.35 -7.97 -2.01
C TRP A 262 31.83 -9.33 -2.47
N LYS A 263 32.22 -9.82 -3.66
CA LYS A 263 31.73 -11.12 -4.15
C LYS A 263 32.13 -12.21 -3.15
N LEU A 264 31.17 -13.07 -2.79
CA LEU A 264 31.29 -14.14 -1.77
C LEU A 264 31.33 -13.70 -0.29
N ASN A 265 31.17 -12.41 0.05
CA ASN A 265 31.00 -11.97 1.43
C ASN A 265 29.57 -12.22 1.94
N GLY A 266 29.13 -13.48 1.97
CA GLY A 266 27.86 -13.86 2.58
C GLY A 266 27.90 -13.84 4.12
N PRO A 267 26.73 -13.99 4.78
CA PRO A 267 26.62 -13.98 6.25
C PRO A 267 27.57 -14.94 6.97
N ILE A 268 27.83 -16.12 6.40
CA ILE A 268 28.76 -17.10 6.98
C ILE A 268 30.20 -16.57 6.98
N LYS A 269 30.65 -15.95 5.88
CA LYS A 269 32.02 -15.41 5.79
C LYS A 269 32.20 -14.20 6.71
N VAL A 270 31.17 -13.35 6.79
CA VAL A 270 31.21 -12.14 7.62
C VAL A 270 31.11 -12.46 9.11
N LEU A 271 30.17 -13.32 9.53
CA LEU A 271 29.81 -13.56 10.93
C LEU A 271 30.26 -14.91 11.50
N GLY A 272 30.84 -15.79 10.69
CA GLY A 272 31.18 -17.17 11.04
C GLY A 272 29.99 -18.12 10.90
N LYS A 273 30.24 -19.44 10.81
CA LYS A 273 29.18 -20.46 10.80
C LYS A 273 28.78 -20.83 12.23
N ASN A 274 29.78 -21.09 13.07
CA ASN A 274 29.66 -21.43 14.48
C ASN A 274 30.35 -20.39 15.36
N ASP A 275 30.07 -20.44 16.66
CA ASP A 275 30.78 -19.63 17.65
C ASP A 275 32.27 -20.03 17.68
N GLY A 276 33.16 -19.03 17.64
CA GLY A 276 34.61 -19.24 17.61
C GLY A 276 35.21 -19.43 16.22
N ASP A 277 34.39 -19.54 15.17
CA ASP A 277 34.89 -19.55 13.80
C ASP A 277 35.58 -18.22 13.46
N ARG A 278 36.76 -18.32 12.85
CA ARG A 278 37.43 -17.15 12.28
C ARG A 278 36.56 -16.55 11.17
N CYS A 279 36.17 -15.30 11.33
CA CYS A 279 35.31 -14.59 10.38
C CYS A 279 35.79 -13.16 10.15
N LEU A 280 35.34 -12.55 9.05
CA LEU A 280 35.85 -11.24 8.62
C LEU A 280 35.63 -10.14 9.66
N ILE A 281 34.48 -10.13 10.34
CA ILE A 281 34.22 -9.09 11.33
C ILE A 281 35.16 -9.22 12.53
N ASP A 282 35.44 -10.43 13.00
CA ASP A 282 36.34 -10.62 14.14
C ASP A 282 37.78 -10.26 13.77
N GLU A 283 38.24 -10.62 12.56
CA GLU A 283 39.56 -10.20 12.07
C GLU A 283 39.71 -8.68 12.01
N LEU A 284 38.67 -7.98 11.54
CA LEU A 284 38.64 -6.53 11.49
C LEU A 284 38.66 -5.93 12.90
N ILE A 285 37.83 -6.46 13.81
CA ILE A 285 37.77 -6.02 15.20
C ILE A 285 39.12 -6.23 15.88
N ASP A 286 39.74 -7.40 15.73
CA ASP A 286 41.04 -7.72 16.34
C ASP A 286 42.13 -6.77 15.83
N HIS A 287 42.11 -6.43 14.54
CA HIS A 287 43.05 -5.45 13.98
C HIS A 287 42.86 -4.06 14.59
N ILE A 288 41.61 -3.58 14.70
CA ILE A 288 41.31 -2.26 15.27
C ILE A 288 41.65 -2.21 16.76
N VAL A 289 41.26 -3.23 17.53
CA VAL A 289 41.54 -3.33 18.97
C VAL A 289 43.04 -3.45 19.24
N GLY A 290 43.79 -4.10 18.34
CA GLY A 290 45.26 -4.14 18.38
C GLY A 290 45.96 -2.83 18.00
N GLY A 291 45.22 -1.73 17.79
CA GLY A 291 45.76 -0.42 17.43
C GLY A 291 45.99 -0.20 15.93
N GLY A 292 45.60 -1.16 15.09
CA GLY A 292 45.68 -1.04 13.64
C GLY A 292 44.61 -0.11 13.07
N ARG A 293 44.92 0.60 11.99
CA ARG A 293 43.93 1.46 11.31
C ARG A 293 43.04 0.60 10.43
N MET A 294 41.73 0.82 10.51
CA MET A 294 40.74 0.13 9.66
C MET A 294 41.10 0.15 8.17
N LYS A 295 41.62 1.28 7.66
CA LYS A 295 42.04 1.42 6.27
C LYS A 295 43.14 0.44 5.87
N ASP A 296 44.09 0.17 6.75
CA ASP A 296 45.22 -0.73 6.46
C ASP A 296 44.72 -2.18 6.33
N TRP A 297 43.76 -2.60 7.18
CA TRP A 297 43.12 -3.91 7.05
C TRP A 297 42.30 -4.04 5.75
N LEU A 298 41.53 -3.01 5.39
CA LEU A 298 40.69 -3.02 4.18
C LEU A 298 41.54 -3.09 2.91
N LEU A 299 42.64 -2.33 2.82
CA LEU A 299 43.56 -2.39 1.68
C LEU A 299 44.16 -3.79 1.52
N LYS A 300 44.61 -4.39 2.63
CA LYS A 300 45.09 -5.77 2.64
C LYS A 300 44.00 -6.78 2.25
N PHE A 301 42.76 -6.58 2.71
CA PHE A 301 41.62 -7.40 2.34
C PHE A 301 41.38 -7.36 0.82
N GLU A 302 41.41 -6.17 0.21
CA GLU A 302 41.23 -6.00 -1.22
C GLU A 302 42.34 -6.64 -2.05
N GLU A 303 43.59 -6.56 -1.58
CA GLU A 303 44.75 -7.17 -2.23
C GLU A 303 44.58 -8.70 -2.26
N LEU A 304 44.31 -9.30 -1.10
CA LEU A 304 44.15 -10.75 -0.95
C LEU A 304 42.92 -11.30 -1.70
N HIS A 305 41.90 -10.48 -1.93
CA HIS A 305 40.64 -10.91 -2.55
C HIS A 305 40.36 -10.23 -3.89
N SER A 306 41.40 -9.76 -4.59
CA SER A 306 41.32 -9.00 -5.83
C SER A 306 40.45 -9.67 -6.91
N HIS A 307 40.49 -11.00 -7.03
CA HIS A 307 39.69 -11.78 -7.98
C HIS A 307 38.18 -11.76 -7.72
N ASN A 308 37.74 -11.32 -6.53
CA ASN A 308 36.34 -11.28 -6.11
C ASN A 308 35.80 -9.83 -6.01
N ARG A 309 36.53 -8.86 -6.57
CA ARG A 309 36.17 -7.45 -6.50
C ARG A 309 34.82 -7.19 -7.21
N PRO A 310 33.94 -6.34 -6.66
CA PRO A 310 32.73 -5.91 -7.36
C PRO A 310 33.06 -5.22 -8.68
N GLU A 311 32.25 -5.45 -9.71
CA GLU A 311 32.39 -4.79 -11.00
C GLU A 311 32.38 -3.26 -10.85
N GLY A 312 33.31 -2.60 -11.54
CA GLY A 312 33.46 -1.14 -11.54
C GLY A 312 34.19 -0.55 -10.33
N CYS A 313 34.70 -1.37 -9.39
CA CYS A 313 35.51 -0.88 -8.28
C CYS A 313 37.02 -0.98 -8.61
N ALA A 314 37.76 0.13 -8.51
CA ALA A 314 39.23 0.10 -8.54
C ALA A 314 39.80 -0.28 -7.16
N HIS A 315 41.09 -0.61 -7.09
CA HIS A 315 41.77 -0.87 -5.81
C HIS A 315 41.82 0.40 -4.96
N GLY A 316 41.61 0.29 -3.64
CA GLY A 316 41.53 1.40 -2.69
C GLY A 316 40.16 2.08 -2.65
N ASN A 317 39.44 2.14 -3.77
CA ASN A 317 38.15 2.81 -3.85
C ASN A 317 37.07 2.15 -2.99
N TRP A 318 37.08 0.82 -2.86
CA TRP A 318 36.11 0.12 -2.01
C TRP A 318 36.40 0.34 -0.53
N SER A 319 37.68 0.32 -0.12
CA SER A 319 38.14 0.60 1.24
C SER A 319 37.72 1.99 1.71
N ASP A 320 37.92 3.01 0.87
CA ASP A 320 37.49 4.37 1.18
C ASP A 320 35.96 4.46 1.27
N ARG A 321 35.24 3.87 0.31
CA ARG A 321 33.76 3.82 0.35
C ARG A 321 33.25 3.09 1.59
N PHE A 322 33.94 2.06 2.05
CA PHE A 322 33.59 1.30 3.25
C PHE A 322 33.67 2.18 4.49
N ILE A 323 34.78 2.92 4.64
CA ILE A 323 34.99 3.86 5.75
C ILE A 323 33.92 4.97 5.70
N TYR A 324 33.68 5.56 4.53
CA TYR A 324 32.67 6.59 4.36
C TYR A 324 31.27 6.09 4.69
N SER A 325 30.91 4.87 4.30
CA SER A 325 29.60 4.28 4.59
C SER A 325 29.44 4.01 6.09
N CYS A 326 30.49 3.50 6.75
CA CYS A 326 30.51 3.33 8.20
C CYS A 326 30.36 4.66 8.94
N ASN A 327 31.02 5.72 8.47
CA ASN A 327 30.93 7.06 9.04
C ASN A 327 29.58 7.71 8.77
N LEU A 328 29.03 7.56 7.57
CA LEU A 328 27.70 8.07 7.21
C LEU A 328 26.65 7.51 8.17
N ILE A 329 26.64 6.20 8.43
CA ILE A 329 25.70 5.57 9.38
C ILE A 329 25.88 6.12 10.81
N ARG A 330 27.12 6.38 11.24
CA ARG A 330 27.40 6.89 12.59
C ARG A 330 27.02 8.35 12.76
N TYR A 331 27.40 9.18 11.80
CA TYR A 331 27.32 10.63 11.89
C TYR A 331 26.31 11.16 10.88
N TYR A 332 25.23 10.42 10.65
CA TYR A 332 24.23 10.74 9.65
C TYR A 332 23.59 12.10 9.98
N PRO A 333 23.40 13.01 9.00
CA PRO A 333 22.73 14.28 9.29
C PRO A 333 21.27 14.09 9.66
N VAL A 334 20.83 14.70 10.77
CA VAL A 334 19.45 14.68 11.26
C VAL A 334 19.04 16.07 11.68
N PHE A 335 17.74 16.37 11.59
CA PHE A 335 17.20 17.55 12.25
C PHE A 335 16.93 17.21 13.71
N LYS A 336 17.46 18.04 14.60
CA LYS A 336 17.25 17.94 16.03
C LYS A 336 16.39 19.11 16.49
N ARG A 337 15.40 18.81 17.34
CA ARG A 337 14.54 19.82 17.94
C ARG A 337 14.88 19.99 19.42
N ASP A 338 15.26 21.19 19.81
CA ASP A 338 15.55 21.48 21.21
C ASP A 338 14.26 21.64 22.05
N LEU A 339 14.40 21.83 23.36
CA LEU A 339 13.27 22.00 24.28
C LEU A 339 12.48 23.30 24.04
N SER A 340 13.10 24.30 23.42
CA SER A 340 12.47 25.56 23.02
C SER A 340 11.72 25.44 21.70
N GLY A 341 11.86 24.30 21.01
CA GLY A 341 11.25 24.04 19.72
C GLY A 341 12.09 24.46 18.52
N ASN A 342 13.30 24.99 18.72
CA ASN A 342 14.21 25.35 17.63
C ASN A 342 14.72 24.08 16.95
N VAL A 343 14.83 24.14 15.63
CA VAL A 343 15.32 23.03 14.82
C VAL A 343 16.69 23.36 14.28
N SER A 344 17.64 22.43 14.42
CA SER A 344 18.97 22.56 13.85
C SER A 344 19.40 21.27 13.18
N LEU A 345 20.15 21.37 12.08
CA LEU A 345 20.81 20.21 11.49
C LEU A 345 21.97 19.77 12.40
N GLU A 346 22.06 18.51 12.78
CA GLU A 346 23.13 17.96 13.63
C GLU A 346 23.53 16.56 13.17
N PRO A 347 24.75 16.08 13.50
CA PRO A 347 25.09 14.69 13.31
C PRO A 347 24.35 13.82 14.34
N LEU A 348 23.85 12.65 13.90
CA LEU A 348 23.11 11.71 14.73
C LEU A 348 23.87 11.28 15.99
N ASN A 349 25.19 11.15 15.88
CA ASN A 349 26.10 10.97 17.01
C ASN A 349 27.16 12.09 16.98
N PRO A 350 27.74 12.47 18.14
CA PRO A 350 28.82 13.44 18.18
C PRO A 350 29.97 13.06 17.24
N LEU A 351 30.53 14.04 16.55
CA LEU A 351 31.68 13.84 15.65
C LEU A 351 32.90 13.32 16.44
N PRO A 352 33.76 12.50 15.81
CA PRO A 352 34.96 12.01 16.47
C PRO A 352 35.90 13.17 16.81
N VAL A 353 36.71 12.99 17.86
CA VAL A 353 37.68 14.00 18.31
C VAL A 353 38.60 14.39 17.15
N GLY A 354 38.80 15.70 16.97
CA GLY A 354 39.61 16.26 15.89
C GLY A 354 38.84 16.56 14.60
N PHE A 355 37.55 16.26 14.52
CA PHE A 355 36.70 16.67 13.40
C PHE A 355 35.79 17.82 13.81
N SER A 356 35.89 18.93 13.09
CA SER A 356 34.97 20.05 13.21
C SER A 356 33.68 19.82 12.40
N ARG A 357 32.67 20.64 12.67
CA ARG A 357 31.42 20.65 11.89
C ARG A 357 31.67 21.00 10.42
N ASP A 358 32.66 21.84 10.14
CA ASP A 358 33.07 22.19 8.77
C ASP A 358 33.68 21.02 8.00
N GLU A 359 34.31 20.07 8.71
CA GLU A 359 34.93 18.87 8.13
C GLU A 359 33.99 17.68 8.05
N TRP A 360 32.79 17.80 8.62
CA TRP A 360 31.81 16.71 8.70
C TRP A 360 31.49 16.09 7.33
N HIS A 361 31.30 16.91 6.29
CA HIS A 361 31.04 16.42 4.94
C HIS A 361 32.12 15.47 4.40
N ARG A 362 33.40 15.72 4.74
CA ARG A 362 34.52 14.87 4.34
C ARG A 362 34.45 13.51 5.03
N LEU A 363 33.99 13.49 6.28
CA LEU A 363 33.86 12.27 7.07
C LEU A 363 32.80 11.33 6.48
N ILE A 364 31.71 11.88 5.96
CA ILE A 364 30.57 11.14 5.40
C ILE A 364 30.53 11.10 3.86
N ASN A 365 31.57 11.64 3.20
CA ASN A 365 31.72 11.71 1.74
C ASN A 365 30.56 12.43 1.02
N PHE A 366 30.15 13.57 1.56
CA PHE A 366 29.25 14.50 0.89
C PHE A 366 30.07 15.46 0.02
N ASP A 367 29.53 15.86 -1.12
CA ASP A 367 30.18 16.80 -2.05
C ASP A 367 30.28 18.23 -1.50
N LYS A 368 29.47 18.57 -0.50
CA LYS A 368 29.44 19.87 0.16
C LYS A 368 28.96 19.75 1.60
N LYS A 369 28.98 20.82 2.39
CA LYS A 369 28.54 20.76 3.80
C LYS A 369 27.06 20.39 3.87
N PRO A 370 26.61 19.62 4.89
CA PRO A 370 25.21 19.23 5.00
C PRO A 370 24.24 20.42 5.01
N ASP A 371 24.61 21.55 5.63
CA ASP A 371 23.84 22.79 5.63
C ASP A 371 23.72 23.43 4.24
N GLU A 372 24.74 23.32 3.38
CA GLU A 372 24.75 23.87 2.03
C GLU A 372 23.79 23.14 1.06
N TYR A 373 23.13 22.06 1.50
CA TYR A 373 22.05 21.42 0.73
C TYR A 373 20.71 22.12 0.88
N PHE A 374 20.53 23.01 1.86
CA PHE A 374 19.25 23.62 2.17
C PHE A 374 19.29 25.12 1.84
N SER A 375 18.24 25.63 1.19
CA SER A 375 18.13 27.05 0.82
C SER A 375 17.40 27.88 1.90
N GLY A 376 16.53 27.23 2.68
CA GLY A 376 15.78 27.82 3.80
C GLY A 376 16.26 27.37 5.18
N ASP A 377 15.54 27.76 6.22
CA ASP A 377 15.84 27.38 7.60
C ASP A 377 15.50 25.90 7.85
N ALA A 378 16.26 25.24 8.73
CA ALA A 378 16.06 23.84 9.09
C ALA A 378 14.64 23.58 9.62
N SER A 379 14.04 24.57 10.29
CA SER A 379 12.66 24.49 10.80
C SER A 379 11.61 24.38 9.68
N GLU A 380 11.83 25.04 8.54
CA GLU A 380 10.93 25.03 7.39
C GLU A 380 10.93 23.67 6.67
N TYR A 381 12.11 23.05 6.53
CA TYR A 381 12.21 21.68 6.01
C TYR A 381 11.65 20.67 6.99
N TYR A 382 11.97 20.78 8.28
CA TYR A 382 11.52 19.84 9.30
C TYR A 382 9.99 19.76 9.39
N SER A 383 9.31 20.90 9.26
CA SER A 383 7.84 21.01 9.24
C SER A 383 7.22 20.76 7.86
N MET A 384 8.03 20.46 6.83
CA MET A 384 7.64 20.43 5.42
C MET A 384 6.88 21.66 4.95
N SER A 385 7.22 22.85 5.46
CA SER A 385 6.85 24.11 4.80
C SER A 385 7.61 24.23 3.48
N ILE A 386 8.87 23.79 3.46
CA ILE A 386 9.66 23.56 2.24
C ILE A 386 9.81 22.05 2.04
N VAL A 387 9.57 21.57 0.82
CA VAL A 387 9.72 20.15 0.48
C VAL A 387 11.15 19.88 0.03
N GLY A 388 11.90 19.09 0.82
CA GLY A 388 13.33 18.82 0.61
C GLY A 388 13.74 18.28 -0.76
N SER A 389 12.85 17.58 -1.48
CA SER A 389 13.14 17.06 -2.82
C SER A 389 13.11 18.12 -3.92
N THR A 390 12.45 19.26 -3.69
CA THR A 390 12.26 20.34 -4.69
C THR A 390 12.80 21.69 -4.23
N ASP A 391 13.11 21.87 -2.94
CA ASP A 391 13.40 23.16 -2.30
C ASP A 391 12.34 24.23 -2.57
N GLN A 392 11.09 23.81 -2.78
CA GLN A 392 9.96 24.69 -3.02
C GLN A 392 8.98 24.60 -1.86
N HIS A 393 8.23 25.68 -1.67
CA HIS A 393 7.19 25.72 -0.65
C HIS A 393 6.12 24.68 -0.94
N ARG A 394 5.63 23.98 0.09
CA ARG A 394 4.65 22.90 -0.04
C ARG A 394 3.38 23.30 -0.79
N SER A 395 2.92 24.54 -0.62
CA SER A 395 1.74 25.06 -1.31
C SER A 395 1.87 25.00 -2.84
N ALA A 396 3.09 25.09 -3.39
CA ALA A 396 3.33 24.95 -4.83
C ALA A 396 3.13 23.50 -5.35
N HIS A 397 2.86 22.55 -4.46
CA HIS A 397 2.77 21.13 -4.76
C HIS A 397 1.41 20.51 -4.41
N LEU A 398 0.40 21.30 -4.01
CA LEU A 398 -0.91 20.75 -3.64
C LEU A 398 -1.68 20.13 -4.81
N GLY A 399 -1.33 20.49 -6.04
CA GLY A 399 -1.94 20.01 -7.27
C GLY A 399 -1.91 21.06 -8.36
N PRO A 400 -2.53 20.80 -9.52
CA PRO A 400 -2.81 21.84 -10.49
C PRO A 400 -3.82 22.84 -9.91
N HIS A 401 -3.67 24.11 -10.28
CA HIS A 401 -4.60 25.19 -9.95
C HIS A 401 -5.39 25.58 -11.19
N TYR A 402 -6.55 26.21 -11.03
CA TYR A 402 -7.32 26.74 -12.15
C TYR A 402 -6.43 27.68 -13.00
N SER A 403 -6.62 27.66 -14.31
CA SER A 403 -6.04 28.64 -15.23
C SER A 403 -7.10 29.63 -15.68
N ASP A 404 -6.67 30.83 -16.10
CA ASP A 404 -7.54 31.96 -16.47
C ASP A 404 -8.61 31.64 -17.52
N GLY A 405 -8.42 30.55 -18.30
CA GLY A 405 -9.36 30.08 -19.32
C GLY A 405 -10.27 28.92 -18.92
N GLU A 406 -10.07 28.29 -17.75
CA GLU A 406 -10.83 27.11 -17.33
C GLU A 406 -12.16 27.46 -16.67
N ASN A 407 -12.18 28.55 -15.89
CA ASN A 407 -13.40 29.11 -15.34
C ASN A 407 -13.15 30.55 -14.90
N THR A 408 -13.82 31.52 -15.54
CA THR A 408 -13.62 32.94 -15.25
C THR A 408 -14.18 33.39 -13.90
N GLU A 409 -14.97 32.54 -13.23
CA GLU A 409 -15.56 32.80 -11.92
C GLU A 409 -14.71 32.29 -10.75
N VAL A 410 -13.62 31.57 -11.04
CA VAL A 410 -12.74 30.96 -10.04
C VAL A 410 -11.37 31.63 -10.08
N ASP A 411 -10.81 31.92 -8.91
CA ASP A 411 -9.44 32.46 -8.79
C ASP A 411 -8.42 31.43 -9.33
N GLY A 412 -7.46 31.87 -10.13
CA GLY A 412 -6.40 31.01 -10.66
C GLY A 412 -5.45 30.45 -9.58
N ALA A 413 -5.51 30.95 -8.35
CA ALA A 413 -4.83 30.40 -7.18
C ALA A 413 -5.64 29.31 -6.46
N GLU A 414 -6.86 29.01 -6.90
CA GLU A 414 -7.68 27.93 -6.33
C GLU A 414 -7.22 26.56 -6.89
N LEU A 415 -7.24 25.53 -6.04
CA LEU A 415 -6.85 24.18 -6.46
C LEU A 415 -7.90 23.57 -7.39
N LEU A 416 -7.41 23.00 -8.49
CA LEU A 416 -8.24 22.27 -9.40
C LEU A 416 -8.69 20.94 -8.76
N PRO A 417 -9.97 20.55 -8.89
CA PRO A 417 -10.42 19.22 -8.49
C PRO A 417 -9.59 18.11 -9.13
N ILE A 418 -9.46 16.98 -8.43
CA ILE A 418 -8.68 15.83 -8.91
C ILE A 418 -9.27 15.35 -10.25
N PHE A 419 -8.44 15.33 -11.30
CA PHE A 419 -8.85 15.02 -12.69
C PHE A 419 -9.84 16.01 -13.32
N GLY A 420 -10.03 17.20 -12.76
CA GLY A 420 -10.80 18.27 -13.38
C GLY A 420 -10.22 18.73 -14.73
N ARG A 421 -8.93 18.50 -14.96
CA ARG A 421 -8.23 18.72 -16.24
C ARG A 421 -7.44 17.49 -16.63
N LEU A 422 -7.65 17.04 -17.86
CA LEU A 422 -6.88 15.98 -18.49
C LEU A 422 -6.35 16.48 -19.83
N SER A 423 -5.05 16.32 -20.09
CA SER A 423 -4.51 16.60 -21.42
C SER A 423 -4.79 15.43 -22.37
N PHE A 424 -5.84 15.56 -23.19
CA PHE A 424 -6.16 14.58 -24.23
C PHE A 424 -5.15 14.60 -25.39
N GLU A 425 -4.41 15.69 -25.55
CA GLU A 425 -3.24 15.74 -26.43
C GLU A 425 -2.10 14.86 -25.91
N ALA A 426 -1.87 14.81 -24.59
CA ALA A 426 -0.88 13.93 -23.99
C ALA A 426 -1.35 12.46 -23.93
N VAL A 427 -2.64 12.23 -23.71
CA VAL A 427 -3.23 10.90 -23.60
C VAL A 427 -4.65 10.92 -24.18
N PRO A 428 -4.86 10.40 -25.41
CA PRO A 428 -6.16 10.36 -26.06
C PRO A 428 -7.27 9.80 -25.18
N VAL A 429 -8.50 10.27 -25.36
CA VAL A 429 -9.70 9.84 -24.60
C VAL A 429 -9.85 8.32 -24.56
N ASP A 430 -9.57 7.63 -25.68
CA ASP A 430 -9.70 6.17 -25.79
C ASP A 430 -8.71 5.38 -24.94
N LEU A 431 -7.64 6.03 -24.50
CA LEU A 431 -6.58 5.45 -23.65
C LEU A 431 -6.73 5.86 -22.18
N GLN A 432 -7.72 6.69 -21.86
CA GLN A 432 -8.04 7.07 -20.50
C GLN A 432 -8.92 5.99 -19.85
N PRO A 433 -8.68 5.66 -18.56
CA PRO A 433 -9.61 4.82 -17.81
C PRO A 433 -10.98 5.49 -17.71
N ILE A 434 -12.03 4.70 -17.82
CA ILE A 434 -13.42 5.18 -17.71
C ILE A 434 -13.66 5.93 -16.40
N SER A 435 -13.09 5.48 -15.27
CA SER A 435 -13.25 6.23 -14.01
C SER A 435 -12.70 7.65 -14.08
N LEU A 436 -11.56 7.88 -14.74
CA LEU A 436 -10.98 9.22 -14.86
C LEU A 436 -11.84 10.11 -15.76
N LEU A 437 -12.35 9.55 -16.87
CA LEU A 437 -13.27 10.27 -17.74
C LEU A 437 -14.55 10.65 -17.01
N LYS A 438 -15.06 9.78 -16.13
CA LYS A 438 -16.21 10.09 -15.28
C LYS A 438 -15.90 11.23 -14.29
N TYR A 439 -14.73 11.23 -13.65
CA TYR A 439 -14.31 12.36 -12.80
C TYR A 439 -14.19 13.66 -13.60
N PHE A 440 -13.55 13.61 -14.77
CA PHE A 440 -13.44 14.74 -15.67
C PHE A 440 -14.82 15.29 -16.06
N LEU A 441 -15.75 14.42 -16.47
CA LEU A 441 -17.12 14.78 -16.82
C LEU A 441 -17.90 15.34 -15.63
N LEU A 442 -17.77 14.73 -14.45
CA LEU A 442 -18.40 15.22 -13.22
C LEU A 442 -17.99 16.65 -12.91
N HIS A 443 -16.68 16.96 -13.01
CA HIS A 443 -16.15 18.30 -12.81
C HIS A 443 -16.53 19.29 -13.92
N GLN A 444 -17.16 18.83 -15.01
CA GLN A 444 -17.71 19.63 -16.09
C GLN A 444 -19.24 19.78 -15.99
N GLY A 445 -19.83 19.30 -14.89
CA GLY A 445 -21.28 19.28 -14.66
C GLY A 445 -22.02 18.28 -15.55
N ILE A 446 -21.32 17.26 -16.04
CA ILE A 446 -21.90 16.15 -16.79
C ILE A 446 -21.94 14.95 -15.86
N GLU A 447 -23.10 14.72 -15.26
CA GLU A 447 -23.32 13.51 -14.49
C GLU A 447 -23.27 12.30 -15.43
N THR A 448 -22.43 11.34 -15.05
CA THR A 448 -22.36 10.06 -15.72
C THR A 448 -22.98 9.02 -14.81
N THR A 449 -24.06 8.41 -15.26
CA THR A 449 -24.68 7.29 -14.56
C THR A 449 -23.82 6.04 -14.69
N GLU A 450 -24.02 5.09 -13.79
CA GLU A 450 -23.36 3.79 -13.91
C GLU A 450 -23.94 2.90 -15.02
N ARG A 451 -24.99 3.36 -15.73
CA ARG A 451 -25.62 2.63 -16.85
C ARG A 451 -24.98 2.99 -18.20
N GLU A 452 -24.24 4.07 -18.28
CA GLU A 452 -23.56 4.47 -19.51
C GLU A 452 -22.45 3.49 -19.87
N SER A 453 -22.44 3.09 -21.14
CA SER A 453 -21.36 2.27 -21.70
C SER A 453 -20.04 3.04 -21.69
N ALA A 454 -18.94 2.30 -21.75
CA ALA A 454 -17.61 2.89 -21.86
C ALA A 454 -17.49 3.84 -23.07
N ASP A 455 -18.11 3.48 -24.19
CA ASP A 455 -18.11 4.28 -25.42
C ASP A 455 -18.93 5.55 -25.27
N GLU A 456 -20.06 5.50 -24.55
CA GLU A 456 -20.85 6.69 -24.25
C GLU A 456 -20.07 7.68 -23.37
N VAL A 457 -19.38 7.17 -22.34
CA VAL A 457 -18.51 8.00 -21.49
C VAL A 457 -17.38 8.64 -22.31
N ARG A 458 -16.74 7.89 -23.21
CA ARG A 458 -15.71 8.43 -24.12
C ARG A 458 -16.27 9.49 -25.06
N ARG A 459 -17.43 9.24 -25.65
CA ARG A 459 -18.13 10.18 -26.53
C ARG A 459 -18.46 11.48 -25.81
N LEU A 460 -18.99 11.40 -24.59
CA LEU A 460 -19.26 12.56 -23.73
C LEU A 460 -17.97 13.32 -23.40
N ALA A 461 -16.88 12.61 -23.06
CA ALA A 461 -15.60 13.23 -22.74
C ALA A 461 -14.98 13.98 -23.93
N ARG A 462 -15.05 13.40 -25.15
CA ARG A 462 -14.61 14.11 -26.37
C ARG A 462 -15.42 15.37 -26.60
N ARG A 463 -16.74 15.25 -26.56
CA ARG A 463 -17.66 16.38 -26.73
C ARG A 463 -17.36 17.49 -25.73
N ALA A 464 -17.19 17.16 -24.45
CA ALA A 464 -16.88 18.13 -23.40
C ALA A 464 -15.53 18.84 -23.64
N ALA A 465 -14.53 18.13 -24.17
CA ALA A 465 -13.24 18.71 -24.53
C ALA A 465 -13.30 19.60 -25.77
N GLU A 466 -14.01 19.17 -26.82
CA GLU A 466 -14.22 19.95 -28.05
C GLU A 466 -14.98 21.25 -27.78
N GLU A 467 -15.98 21.20 -26.91
CA GLU A 467 -16.76 22.35 -26.46
C GLU A 467 -15.99 23.29 -25.51
N ASN A 468 -14.78 22.89 -25.04
CA ASN A 468 -14.01 23.59 -24.00
C ASN A 468 -14.88 23.95 -22.79
N ARG A 469 -15.65 22.98 -22.27
CA ARG A 469 -16.53 23.24 -21.12
C ARG A 469 -15.70 23.68 -19.90
N PRO A 470 -16.22 24.65 -19.11
CA PRO A 470 -15.51 25.15 -17.95
C PRO A 470 -15.58 24.17 -16.78
N VAL A 471 -14.45 24.01 -16.08
CA VAL A 471 -14.41 23.20 -14.86
C VAL A 471 -15.24 23.91 -13.79
N LEU A 472 -16.21 23.23 -13.19
CA LEU A 472 -17.07 23.79 -12.16
C LEU A 472 -16.24 24.29 -10.97
N PRO A 473 -16.66 25.39 -10.30
CA PRO A 473 -16.04 25.83 -9.04
C PRO A 473 -16.05 24.71 -7.99
N PRO A 474 -15.10 24.69 -7.03
CA PRO A 474 -15.11 23.71 -5.95
C PRO A 474 -16.42 23.67 -5.16
N SER A 475 -17.09 24.82 -5.00
CA SER A 475 -18.39 24.94 -4.32
C SER A 475 -19.57 24.26 -5.06
N LEU A 476 -19.44 24.07 -6.38
CA LEU A 476 -20.44 23.41 -7.23
C LEU A 476 -19.98 22.03 -7.69
N THR A 477 -18.73 21.69 -7.42
CA THR A 477 -18.19 20.37 -7.68
C THR A 477 -18.83 19.40 -6.72
N LEU A 478 -19.64 18.48 -7.25
CA LEU A 478 -20.12 17.34 -6.48
C LEU A 478 -18.89 16.59 -5.94
N GLU A 479 -18.74 16.53 -4.62
CA GLU A 479 -17.76 15.62 -4.06
C GLU A 479 -18.13 14.20 -4.53
N PRO A 480 -17.18 13.42 -5.06
CA PRO A 480 -17.42 12.02 -5.37
C PRO A 480 -17.94 11.41 -4.07
N VAL A 481 -19.19 10.96 -4.10
CA VAL A 481 -19.97 10.64 -2.90
C VAL A 481 -19.06 9.92 -1.91
N ALA A 482 -18.76 10.59 -0.80
CA ALA A 482 -17.82 10.10 0.20
C ALA A 482 -18.20 8.66 0.50
N TRP A 483 -17.25 7.73 0.33
CA TRP A 483 -17.29 6.32 0.74
C TRP A 483 -18.68 5.95 1.25
N VAL A 484 -19.57 5.50 0.36
CA VAL A 484 -20.97 5.36 0.77
C VAL A 484 -21.00 4.28 1.86
N ALA A 485 -21.16 4.73 3.10
CA ALA A 485 -21.35 3.84 4.23
C ALA A 485 -22.55 2.98 3.87
N PHE A 486 -22.47 1.68 4.16
CA PHE A 486 -23.61 0.79 4.04
C PHE A 486 -24.81 1.48 4.67
N GLU A 487 -25.84 1.73 3.86
CA GLU A 487 -27.05 2.36 4.35
C GLU A 487 -27.69 1.39 5.33
N ALA A 488 -28.00 1.86 6.54
CA ALA A 488 -28.80 1.08 7.46
C ALA A 488 -30.21 0.98 6.88
N LEU A 489 -30.59 -0.22 6.43
CA LEU A 489 -31.93 -0.49 5.96
C LEU A 489 -32.83 -0.78 7.15
N ASP A 490 -34.00 -0.13 7.18
CA ASP A 490 -35.01 -0.36 8.20
C ASP A 490 -35.89 -1.55 7.86
N GLU A 491 -36.54 -2.08 8.88
CA GLU A 491 -37.53 -3.16 8.72
C GLU A 491 -38.79 -2.64 8.01
N ASP A 492 -39.36 -3.48 7.16
CA ASP A 492 -40.58 -3.20 6.41
C ASP A 492 -41.59 -4.33 6.60
N GLU A 493 -42.84 -3.98 6.90
CA GLU A 493 -43.91 -4.92 7.22
C GLU A 493 -44.97 -4.85 6.12
N MET A 494 -44.99 -5.87 5.26
CA MET A 494 -45.90 -5.99 4.12
C MET A 494 -47.01 -7.02 4.35
N GLY A 495 -46.98 -7.74 5.48
CA GLY A 495 -47.94 -8.78 5.83
C GLY A 495 -47.70 -10.10 5.10
N ASP A 496 -46.47 -10.35 4.64
CA ASP A 496 -46.07 -11.59 3.96
C ASP A 496 -45.01 -12.37 4.76
N GLU A 497 -44.57 -13.52 4.23
CA GLU A 497 -43.59 -14.36 4.92
C GLU A 497 -42.19 -13.73 5.05
N TYR A 498 -41.91 -12.64 4.33
CA TYR A 498 -40.62 -11.95 4.29
C TYR A 498 -40.52 -10.78 5.27
N ASP A 499 -41.56 -10.46 6.05
CA ASP A 499 -41.47 -9.47 7.14
C ASP A 499 -40.42 -9.88 8.19
N ASN A 500 -40.15 -11.17 8.29
CA ASN A 500 -39.03 -11.75 9.03
C ASN A 500 -38.04 -12.43 8.07
N TRP A 501 -36.84 -12.74 8.58
CA TRP A 501 -35.86 -13.51 7.80
C TRP A 501 -36.41 -14.88 7.40
N SER A 502 -36.81 -15.03 6.13
CA SER A 502 -37.33 -16.26 5.54
C SER A 502 -36.25 -17.02 4.78
N LYS A 503 -36.36 -18.35 4.76
CA LYS A 503 -35.56 -19.23 3.89
C LYS A 503 -36.22 -19.50 2.54
N GLY A 504 -37.34 -18.84 2.23
CA GLY A 504 -38.07 -18.90 0.96
C GLY A 504 -37.36 -18.23 -0.22
N TYR A 505 -36.02 -18.19 -0.24
CA TYR A 505 -35.25 -17.47 -1.25
C TYR A 505 -35.47 -18.01 -2.66
N PHE A 506 -35.74 -19.31 -2.80
CA PHE A 506 -35.74 -19.99 -4.09
C PHE A 506 -36.92 -19.55 -4.96
N ASP A 507 -38.14 -19.60 -4.40
CA ASP A 507 -39.35 -19.14 -5.09
C ASP A 507 -39.34 -17.62 -5.26
N LYS A 508 -38.83 -16.89 -4.26
CA LYS A 508 -38.70 -15.45 -4.36
C LYS A 508 -37.74 -15.01 -5.48
N LEU A 509 -36.60 -15.67 -5.66
CA LEU A 509 -35.68 -15.37 -6.77
C LEU A 509 -36.33 -15.60 -8.15
N ARG A 510 -37.23 -16.59 -8.26
CA ARG A 510 -37.99 -16.86 -9.49
C ARG A 510 -39.05 -15.81 -9.80
N SER A 511 -39.57 -15.11 -8.80
CA SER A 511 -40.56 -14.04 -8.99
C SER A 511 -39.92 -12.69 -9.34
N LEU A 512 -38.62 -12.52 -9.11
CA LEU A 512 -37.89 -11.29 -9.44
C LEU A 512 -37.62 -11.19 -10.95
N LYS A 513 -37.17 -10.02 -11.38
CA LYS A 513 -36.72 -9.78 -12.75
C LYS A 513 -35.73 -10.85 -13.22
N PHE A 514 -35.93 -11.33 -14.45
CA PHE A 514 -35.04 -12.33 -15.04
C PHE A 514 -33.63 -11.77 -15.21
N ILE A 515 -32.64 -12.49 -14.70
CA ILE A 515 -31.24 -12.10 -14.73
C ILE A 515 -30.55 -12.80 -15.91
N ASP A 516 -30.37 -12.08 -17.01
CA ASP A 516 -29.56 -12.51 -18.16
C ASP A 516 -28.23 -11.76 -18.24
N ASP A 517 -27.46 -12.02 -19.30
CA ASP A 517 -26.17 -11.34 -19.50
C ASP A 517 -26.36 -9.84 -19.73
N ASP A 518 -27.41 -9.41 -20.45
CA ASP A 518 -27.72 -8.00 -20.67
C ASP A 518 -28.09 -7.27 -19.35
N TYR A 519 -28.80 -7.94 -18.45
CA TYR A 519 -29.10 -7.47 -17.11
C TYR A 519 -27.81 -7.27 -16.31
N ILE A 520 -26.95 -8.27 -16.30
CA ILE A 520 -25.66 -8.20 -15.59
C ILE A 520 -24.78 -7.10 -16.20
N ASP A 521 -24.70 -6.99 -17.53
CA ASP A 521 -23.94 -5.98 -18.25
C ASP A 521 -24.44 -4.56 -17.91
N ARG A 522 -25.75 -4.36 -17.84
CA ARG A 522 -26.36 -3.10 -17.42
C ARG A 522 -25.99 -2.73 -15.98
N HIS A 523 -25.88 -3.72 -15.10
CA HIS A 523 -25.58 -3.50 -13.69
C HIS A 523 -24.08 -3.42 -13.33
N TYR A 524 -23.22 -4.11 -14.08
CA TYR A 524 -21.80 -4.30 -13.73
C TYR A 524 -20.84 -3.86 -14.84
N GLY A 525 -21.36 -3.42 -15.98
CA GLY A 525 -20.58 -3.03 -17.15
C GLY A 525 -19.96 -4.23 -17.88
N THR A 526 -19.40 -3.95 -19.07
CA THR A 526 -18.77 -4.93 -19.96
C THR A 526 -17.24 -4.99 -19.77
N GLU A 527 -16.55 -3.84 -19.62
CA GLU A 527 -15.08 -3.76 -19.67
C GLU A 527 -14.36 -4.05 -18.33
N ARG A 528 -14.83 -3.53 -17.18
CA ARG A 528 -14.20 -3.81 -15.85
C ARG A 528 -14.55 -5.19 -15.29
N ALA A 529 -15.59 -5.80 -15.86
CA ALA A 529 -16.23 -6.96 -15.29
C ALA A 529 -15.54 -8.28 -15.68
N GLN A 530 -14.65 -8.37 -16.67
CA GLN A 530 -14.21 -9.69 -17.14
C GLN A 530 -13.43 -10.48 -16.09
N THR A 531 -12.44 -9.87 -15.44
CA THR A 531 -11.70 -10.55 -14.34
C THR A 531 -12.57 -10.78 -13.09
N VAL A 532 -13.59 -9.94 -12.87
CA VAL A 532 -14.53 -10.07 -11.75
C VAL A 532 -15.57 -11.15 -12.04
N ARG A 533 -16.02 -11.27 -13.30
CA ARG A 533 -16.90 -12.30 -13.85
C ARG A 533 -16.21 -13.65 -13.80
N GLU A 534 -14.97 -13.73 -14.27
CA GLU A 534 -14.17 -14.95 -14.16
C GLU A 534 -14.05 -15.39 -12.71
N ARG A 535 -13.75 -14.45 -11.79
CA ARG A 535 -13.71 -14.73 -10.35
C ARG A 535 -15.08 -15.16 -9.81
N ALA A 536 -16.17 -14.48 -10.17
CA ALA A 536 -17.53 -14.78 -9.75
C ALA A 536 -18.00 -16.15 -10.26
N LEU A 537 -17.68 -16.49 -11.51
CA LEU A 537 -17.95 -17.80 -12.11
C LEU A 537 -17.10 -18.88 -11.46
N CYS A 538 -15.85 -18.61 -11.13
CA CYS A 538 -15.02 -19.53 -10.35
C CYS A 538 -15.62 -19.78 -8.96
N LEU A 539 -16.04 -18.72 -8.24
CA LEU A 539 -16.72 -18.84 -6.96
C LEU A 539 -17.97 -19.72 -7.07
N LEU A 540 -18.78 -19.49 -8.10
CA LEU A 540 -20.01 -20.25 -8.35
C LEU A 540 -19.72 -21.73 -8.66
N LYS A 541 -18.81 -21.99 -9.62
CA LYS A 541 -18.43 -23.35 -10.04
C LYS A 541 -17.75 -24.14 -8.94
N SER A 542 -16.98 -23.47 -8.08
CA SER A 542 -16.30 -24.10 -6.94
C SER A 542 -17.21 -24.28 -5.73
N GLY A 543 -18.47 -23.85 -5.79
CA GLY A 543 -19.43 -24.05 -4.71
C GLY A 543 -19.19 -23.14 -3.51
N ASN A 544 -18.73 -21.92 -3.73
CA ASN A 544 -18.32 -21.00 -2.66
C ASN A 544 -19.49 -20.25 -2.00
N ILE A 545 -20.74 -20.50 -2.39
CA ILE A 545 -21.95 -19.94 -1.76
C ILE A 545 -22.46 -20.92 -0.70
N ASP A 546 -22.64 -20.47 0.54
CA ASP A 546 -23.29 -21.25 1.59
C ASP A 546 -24.81 -21.16 1.44
N LEU A 547 -25.42 -22.13 0.74
CA LEU A 547 -26.86 -22.15 0.49
C LEU A 547 -27.69 -22.14 1.77
N LYS A 548 -27.18 -22.75 2.86
CA LYS A 548 -27.87 -22.83 4.15
C LYS A 548 -27.96 -21.47 4.86
N SER A 549 -27.09 -20.54 4.48
CA SER A 549 -27.05 -19.17 5.01
C SER A 549 -27.97 -18.21 4.28
N ILE A 550 -28.49 -18.57 3.10
CA ILE A 550 -29.34 -17.68 2.30
C ILE A 550 -30.66 -17.44 3.02
N LYS A 551 -30.96 -16.17 3.26
CA LYS A 551 -32.22 -15.71 3.85
C LYS A 551 -32.65 -14.38 3.24
N VAL A 552 -33.95 -14.14 3.27
CA VAL A 552 -34.60 -13.01 2.59
C VAL A 552 -35.49 -12.25 3.57
N ARG A 553 -35.55 -10.93 3.47
CA ARG A 553 -36.41 -10.08 4.31
C ARG A 553 -36.88 -8.82 3.58
N ASN A 554 -38.09 -8.36 3.86
CA ASN A 554 -38.60 -7.05 3.48
C ASN A 554 -37.86 -5.95 4.26
N VAL A 555 -37.40 -4.94 3.55
CA VAL A 555 -36.68 -3.80 4.10
C VAL A 555 -37.07 -2.53 3.39
N LYS A 556 -36.75 -1.38 3.99
CA LYS A 556 -36.91 -0.06 3.37
C LYS A 556 -35.64 0.77 3.54
N SER A 557 -35.50 1.76 2.67
CA SER A 557 -34.35 2.67 2.62
C SER A 557 -34.83 4.09 2.87
N ASP A 558 -34.15 4.81 3.76
CA ASP A 558 -34.41 6.23 4.03
C ASP A 558 -33.95 7.12 2.87
N LEU A 559 -33.02 6.62 2.04
CA LEU A 559 -32.52 7.30 0.85
C LEU A 559 -33.45 7.18 -0.37
N ARG A 560 -34.46 6.30 -0.31
CA ARG A 560 -35.38 6.07 -1.43
C ARG A 560 -36.76 6.66 -1.17
N THR A 561 -37.55 6.81 -2.24
CA THR A 561 -38.88 7.43 -2.17
C THR A 561 -39.75 6.71 -1.14
N ALA A 562 -40.43 7.47 -0.28
CA ALA A 562 -41.38 6.91 0.69
C ALA A 562 -42.42 6.03 -0.03
N GLY A 563 -42.48 4.75 0.36
CA GLY A 563 -43.36 3.74 -0.24
C GLY A 563 -42.68 2.75 -1.21
N GLU A 564 -41.37 2.87 -1.46
CA GLU A 564 -40.60 1.86 -2.19
C GLU A 564 -40.21 0.69 -1.27
N HIS A 565 -40.92 -0.42 -1.39
CA HIS A 565 -40.63 -1.66 -0.68
C HIS A 565 -39.42 -2.37 -1.30
N LEU A 566 -38.48 -2.80 -0.47
CA LEU A 566 -37.26 -3.50 -0.89
C LEU A 566 -37.18 -4.89 -0.27
N LEU A 567 -36.32 -5.72 -0.86
CA LEU A 567 -36.09 -7.08 -0.46
C LEU A 567 -34.58 -7.28 -0.26
N ALA A 568 -34.15 -7.49 1.00
CA ALA A 568 -32.78 -7.84 1.32
C ALA A 568 -32.56 -9.35 1.30
N ILE A 569 -31.55 -9.80 0.57
CA ILE A 569 -31.09 -11.18 0.51
C ILE A 569 -29.70 -11.24 1.14
N GLN A 570 -29.57 -11.94 2.26
CA GLN A 570 -28.32 -12.12 2.97
C GLN A 570 -27.80 -13.55 2.80
N PHE A 571 -26.51 -13.69 2.53
CA PHE A 571 -25.83 -15.00 2.52
C PHE A 571 -24.33 -14.88 2.76
N ASN A 572 -23.68 -16.01 3.01
CA ASN A 572 -22.25 -16.13 3.19
C ASN A 572 -21.57 -16.66 1.92
N CYS A 573 -20.45 -16.06 1.54
CA CYS A 573 -19.65 -16.47 0.38
C CYS A 573 -18.17 -16.60 0.74
N LEU A 574 -17.56 -17.75 0.44
CA LEU A 574 -16.14 -17.99 0.69
C LEU A 574 -15.29 -17.30 -0.38
N GLY A 575 -14.36 -16.43 0.02
CA GLY A 575 -13.46 -15.75 -0.91
C GLY A 575 -12.54 -16.72 -1.67
N SER A 576 -12.28 -16.43 -2.95
CA SER A 576 -11.58 -17.33 -3.87
C SER A 576 -10.11 -17.60 -3.52
N SER A 577 -9.46 -16.71 -2.76
CA SER A 577 -8.01 -16.75 -2.51
C SER A 577 -7.59 -16.78 -1.05
N ARG A 578 -8.47 -16.40 -0.11
CA ARG A 578 -8.08 -16.15 1.29
C ARG A 578 -8.74 -17.05 2.34
N GLY A 579 -9.62 -17.98 1.95
CA GLY A 579 -10.33 -18.83 2.92
C GLY A 579 -11.19 -18.05 3.93
N VAL A 580 -11.52 -16.79 3.60
CA VAL A 580 -12.32 -15.89 4.43
C VAL A 580 -13.77 -15.97 3.97
N LEU A 581 -14.69 -16.08 4.93
CA LEU A 581 -16.12 -16.03 4.67
C LEU A 581 -16.60 -14.57 4.68
N HIS A 582 -17.23 -14.15 3.60
CA HIS A 582 -17.80 -12.81 3.47
C HIS A 582 -19.32 -12.85 3.63
N ASN A 583 -19.85 -12.00 4.50
CA ASN A 583 -21.28 -11.67 4.52
C ASN A 583 -21.61 -10.80 3.30
N VAL A 584 -22.60 -11.21 2.53
CA VAL A 584 -23.10 -10.52 1.34
C VAL A 584 -24.56 -10.16 1.55
N TYR A 585 -24.91 -8.92 1.25
CA TYR A 585 -26.25 -8.36 1.28
C TYR A 585 -26.58 -7.86 -0.14
N VAL A 586 -27.61 -8.43 -0.74
CA VAL A 586 -28.11 -8.04 -2.06
C VAL A 586 -29.52 -7.55 -1.90
N VAL A 587 -29.79 -6.34 -2.34
CA VAL A 587 -31.08 -5.68 -2.24
C VAL A 587 -31.73 -5.62 -3.62
N MET A 588 -32.99 -6.00 -3.68
CA MET A 588 -33.83 -5.98 -4.88
C MET A 588 -35.09 -5.15 -4.58
N GLU A 589 -35.72 -4.56 -5.59
CA GLU A 589 -37.03 -3.96 -5.42
C GLU A 589 -38.07 -5.06 -5.14
N ASN A 590 -38.94 -4.87 -4.15
CA ASN A 590 -39.94 -5.87 -3.77
C ASN A 590 -41.25 -5.67 -4.55
N LYS A 591 -41.22 -6.00 -5.83
CA LYS A 591 -42.37 -5.97 -6.75
C LYS A 591 -42.15 -6.97 -7.90
N ASP A 592 -43.20 -7.22 -8.68
CA ASP A 592 -43.09 -7.98 -9.93
C ASP A 592 -42.09 -7.27 -10.86
N ASP A 593 -41.14 -8.04 -11.42
CA ASP A 593 -40.02 -7.52 -12.22
C ASP A 593 -39.09 -6.55 -11.44
N GLY A 594 -38.99 -6.72 -10.11
CA GLY A 594 -38.14 -5.91 -9.25
C GLY A 594 -36.65 -5.94 -9.64
N GLU A 595 -36.06 -4.75 -9.74
CA GLU A 595 -34.67 -4.54 -10.18
C GLU A 595 -33.67 -4.64 -9.02
N TYR A 596 -32.40 -4.93 -9.36
CA TYR A 596 -31.29 -4.93 -8.41
C TYR A 596 -30.95 -3.51 -7.96
N VAL A 597 -30.92 -3.30 -6.65
CA VAL A 597 -30.57 -2.03 -6.01
C VAL A 597 -29.10 -2.06 -5.64
N ARG A 598 -28.31 -1.15 -6.19
CA ARG A 598 -26.85 -1.12 -5.99
C ARG A 598 -26.48 -0.57 -4.60
N SER A 599 -25.18 -0.39 -4.37
CA SER A 599 -24.67 0.37 -3.23
C SER A 599 -25.34 1.76 -3.17
N PRO A 600 -25.69 2.27 -1.97
CA PRO A 600 -25.32 1.76 -0.64
C PRO A 600 -26.20 0.66 -0.05
N CYS A 601 -27.31 0.30 -0.69
CA CYS A 601 -28.23 -0.71 -0.13
C CYS A 601 -27.65 -2.13 -0.26
N SER A 602 -27.04 -2.46 -1.40
CA SER A 602 -26.33 -3.73 -1.60
C SER A 602 -24.85 -3.62 -1.22
N TYR A 603 -24.36 -4.58 -0.45
CA TYR A 603 -23.03 -4.54 0.14
C TYR A 603 -22.44 -5.93 0.39
N CYS A 604 -21.13 -6.04 0.25
CA CYS A 604 -20.37 -7.21 0.70
C CYS A 604 -19.28 -6.80 1.70
N SER A 605 -19.02 -7.65 2.68
CA SER A 605 -17.95 -7.44 3.68
C SER A 605 -16.52 -7.60 3.14
N CYS A 606 -16.32 -7.80 1.83
CA CYS A 606 -14.99 -7.84 1.23
C CYS A 606 -14.45 -6.43 0.95
N GLU A 607 -13.15 -6.31 0.67
CA GLU A 607 -12.45 -5.04 0.40
C GLU A 607 -13.12 -4.21 -0.72
N ASP A 608 -13.65 -4.87 -1.77
CA ASP A 608 -14.33 -4.23 -2.91
C ASP A 608 -15.87 -4.18 -2.75
N GLY A 609 -16.39 -4.47 -1.56
CA GLY A 609 -17.77 -4.92 -1.40
C GLY A 609 -18.86 -3.87 -1.59
N ALA A 610 -18.49 -2.59 -1.61
CA ALA A 610 -19.38 -1.48 -1.98
C ALA A 610 -19.33 -1.13 -3.49
N PHE A 611 -18.40 -1.72 -4.25
CA PHE A 611 -18.06 -1.31 -5.62
C PHE A 611 -17.90 -2.52 -6.57
N PHE A 612 -18.93 -3.37 -6.64
CA PHE A 612 -19.01 -4.46 -7.64
C PHE A 612 -18.04 -5.63 -7.42
N CYS A 613 -17.95 -6.14 -6.19
CA CYS A 613 -17.13 -7.32 -5.92
C CYS A 613 -17.65 -8.60 -6.61
N SER A 614 -16.75 -9.58 -6.78
CA SER A 614 -17.10 -10.88 -7.37
C SER A 614 -18.14 -11.67 -6.57
N HIS A 615 -18.35 -11.38 -5.28
CA HIS A 615 -19.32 -12.10 -4.45
C HIS A 615 -20.76 -11.69 -4.76
N VAL A 616 -21.02 -10.39 -4.95
CA VAL A 616 -22.35 -9.91 -5.35
C VAL A 616 -22.64 -10.34 -6.79
N LEU A 617 -21.65 -10.30 -7.67
CA LEU A 617 -21.82 -10.80 -9.03
C LEU A 617 -22.05 -12.33 -9.08
N CYS A 618 -21.37 -13.08 -8.19
CA CYS A 618 -21.60 -14.51 -8.02
C CYS A 618 -23.06 -14.80 -7.62
N PHE A 619 -23.65 -13.95 -6.77
CA PHE A 619 -25.08 -14.05 -6.43
C PHE A 619 -25.99 -13.87 -7.64
N LEU A 620 -25.73 -12.91 -8.52
CA LEU A 620 -26.57 -12.71 -9.70
C LEU A 620 -26.48 -13.89 -10.67
N PHE A 621 -25.29 -14.47 -10.86
CA PHE A 621 -25.18 -15.72 -11.61
C PHE A 621 -25.89 -16.89 -10.92
N PHE A 622 -25.84 -16.96 -9.59
CA PHE A 622 -26.59 -17.93 -8.82
C PHE A 622 -28.11 -17.77 -9.01
N ALA A 623 -28.62 -16.54 -8.92
CA ALA A 623 -30.04 -16.24 -9.11
C ALA A 623 -30.49 -16.59 -10.53
N ARG A 624 -29.67 -16.31 -11.56
CA ARG A 624 -29.91 -16.80 -12.92
C ARG A 624 -30.04 -18.32 -13.02
N LEU A 625 -29.20 -19.09 -12.31
CA LEU A 625 -29.31 -20.54 -12.28
C LEU A 625 -30.62 -21.01 -11.63
N VAL A 626 -31.04 -20.36 -10.54
CA VAL A 626 -32.31 -20.64 -9.85
C VAL A 626 -33.52 -20.29 -10.72
N GLN A 627 -33.44 -19.21 -11.49
CA GLN A 627 -34.48 -18.77 -12.43
C GLN A 627 -34.59 -19.68 -13.65
N GLY A 628 -33.47 -20.23 -14.14
CA GLY A 628 -33.42 -21.07 -15.34
C GLY A 628 -33.57 -22.57 -15.11
N THR A 629 -33.67 -23.04 -13.87
CA THR A 629 -33.78 -24.46 -13.55
C THR A 629 -35.23 -24.89 -13.33
N GLU A 630 -35.58 -26.11 -13.76
CA GLU A 630 -36.88 -26.75 -13.46
C GLU A 630 -36.89 -27.50 -12.13
N LEU A 631 -35.73 -27.62 -11.47
CA LEU A 631 -35.58 -28.35 -10.21
C LEU A 631 -36.37 -27.69 -9.07
N SER A 632 -36.87 -28.48 -8.13
CA SER A 632 -37.29 -27.97 -6.83
C SER A 632 -36.10 -27.44 -6.03
N LYS A 633 -36.37 -26.65 -4.98
CA LYS A 633 -35.32 -26.12 -4.10
C LYS A 633 -34.42 -27.24 -3.54
N GLU A 634 -35.03 -28.32 -3.05
CA GLU A 634 -34.32 -29.45 -2.46
C GLU A 634 -33.45 -30.18 -3.49
N GLU A 635 -33.99 -30.42 -4.70
CA GLU A 635 -33.22 -31.02 -5.78
C GLU A 635 -32.05 -30.12 -6.22
N PHE A 636 -32.28 -28.82 -6.33
CA PHE A 636 -31.24 -27.85 -6.68
C PHE A 636 -30.12 -27.79 -5.62
N GLU A 637 -30.49 -27.67 -4.35
CA GLU A 637 -29.52 -27.67 -3.23
C GLU A 637 -28.70 -28.96 -3.18
N ASN A 638 -29.28 -30.10 -3.56
CA ASN A 638 -28.59 -31.41 -3.60
C ASN A 638 -27.57 -31.54 -4.74
N VAL A 639 -27.78 -30.85 -5.87
CA VAL A 639 -26.87 -30.92 -7.04
C VAL A 639 -25.90 -29.75 -7.12
N PHE A 640 -26.17 -28.65 -6.43
CA PHE A 640 -25.29 -27.48 -6.43
C PHE A 640 -23.97 -27.81 -5.72
N PRO A 641 -22.80 -27.46 -6.29
CA PRO A 641 -21.52 -27.76 -5.67
C PRO A 641 -21.40 -27.06 -4.31
N GLU A 642 -20.96 -27.78 -3.27
CA GLU A 642 -20.64 -27.20 -1.96
C GLU A 642 -19.13 -27.30 -1.71
N ASN A 643 -18.47 -26.17 -1.51
CA ASN A 643 -17.05 -26.15 -1.19
C ASN A 643 -16.85 -26.65 0.25
N PRO A 644 -16.08 -27.74 0.49
CA PRO A 644 -15.86 -28.26 1.85
C PRO A 644 -15.24 -27.24 2.81
N ALA A 645 -14.55 -26.22 2.30
CA ALA A 645 -13.97 -25.15 3.08
C ALA A 645 -15.02 -24.20 3.69
N ILE A 646 -16.24 -24.14 3.16
CA ILE A 646 -17.35 -23.39 3.78
C ILE A 646 -17.69 -23.99 5.14
N THR A 647 -17.87 -25.31 5.20
CA THR A 647 -18.12 -26.05 6.45
C THR A 647 -16.98 -25.89 7.46
N GLN A 648 -15.75 -25.70 6.99
CA GLN A 648 -14.57 -25.46 7.82
C GLN A 648 -14.43 -23.99 8.27
N ALA A 649 -14.96 -23.05 7.49
CA ALA A 649 -14.93 -21.61 7.76
C ALA A 649 -16.09 -21.15 8.67
N CYS A 650 -17.18 -21.93 8.74
CA CYS A 650 -18.25 -21.70 9.71
C CYS A 650 -17.71 -21.92 11.15
N PRO A 651 -17.94 -20.97 12.09
CA PRO A 651 -17.48 -21.13 13.47
C PRO A 651 -18.07 -22.40 14.07
N VAL A 652 -17.18 -23.34 14.37
CA VAL A 652 -17.53 -24.65 14.90
C VAL A 652 -18.09 -24.47 16.32
N LEU A 653 -19.33 -24.88 16.57
CA LEU A 653 -19.87 -25.01 17.93
C LEU A 653 -18.88 -25.83 18.77
N ILE A 654 -18.60 -25.39 20.00
CA ILE A 654 -17.56 -26.01 20.86
C ILE A 654 -17.71 -27.54 21.01
N GLN A 655 -18.94 -28.04 20.87
CA GLN A 655 -19.32 -29.44 20.87
C GLN A 655 -18.70 -30.23 19.71
N ASN A 656 -18.56 -29.62 18.52
CA ASN A 656 -17.94 -30.23 17.35
C ASN A 656 -16.39 -30.22 17.45
N ILE A 657 -15.80 -29.22 18.11
CA ILE A 657 -14.37 -29.23 18.47
C ILE A 657 -14.10 -30.38 19.45
N ILE A 658 -14.96 -30.56 20.46
CA ILE A 658 -14.88 -31.67 21.42
C ILE A 658 -15.07 -33.04 20.73
N ALA A 659 -15.98 -33.13 19.75
CA ALA A 659 -16.19 -34.35 18.98
C ALA A 659 -14.97 -34.70 18.10
N MET A 660 -14.37 -33.72 17.42
CA MET A 660 -13.14 -33.92 16.66
C MET A 660 -11.96 -34.29 17.56
N ASP A 661 -11.83 -33.67 18.73
CA ASP A 661 -10.79 -34.03 19.71
C ASP A 661 -11.00 -35.44 20.25
N LYS A 662 -12.24 -35.85 20.51
CA LYS A 662 -12.59 -37.23 20.89
C LYS A 662 -12.22 -38.25 19.81
N ILE A 663 -12.51 -37.95 18.54
CA ILE A 663 -12.14 -38.80 17.39
C ILE A 663 -10.61 -38.90 17.27
N ASN A 664 -9.89 -37.79 17.43
CA ASN A 664 -8.43 -37.78 17.35
C ASN A 664 -7.79 -38.55 18.51
N ARG A 665 -8.34 -38.44 19.72
CA ARG A 665 -7.91 -39.26 20.87
C ARG A 665 -8.19 -40.74 20.66
N GLN A 666 -9.36 -41.11 20.11
CA GLN A 666 -9.69 -42.50 19.78
C GLN A 666 -8.75 -43.06 18.71
N LYS A 667 -8.46 -42.29 17.64
CA LYS A 667 -7.49 -42.66 16.62
C LYS A 667 -6.09 -42.84 17.22
N GLY A 668 -5.64 -41.91 18.07
CA GLY A 668 -4.37 -42.02 18.78
C GLY A 668 -4.27 -43.24 19.71
N GLN A 669 -5.36 -43.58 20.40
CA GLN A 669 -5.44 -44.78 21.25
C GLN A 669 -5.44 -46.07 20.43
N SER A 670 -6.16 -46.11 19.31
CA SER A 670 -6.13 -47.24 18.38
C SER A 670 -4.75 -47.43 17.77
N SER A 671 -4.09 -46.35 17.33
CA SER A 671 -2.71 -46.42 16.84
C SER A 671 -1.73 -46.93 17.90
N ARG A 672 -1.87 -46.53 19.16
CA ARG A 672 -1.06 -47.05 20.28
C ARG A 672 -1.32 -48.51 20.60
N LYS A 673 -2.58 -48.98 20.48
CA LYS A 673 -2.92 -50.41 20.61
C LYS A 673 -2.46 -51.27 19.44
N MET A 674 -2.18 -50.67 18.28
CA MET A 674 -1.60 -51.36 17.13
C MET A 674 -0.06 -51.33 17.12
N SER A 675 0.56 -50.49 17.97
CA SER A 675 2.01 -50.35 18.09
C SER A 675 2.58 -50.86 19.43
N ALA A 676 1.71 -51.41 20.29
CA ALA A 676 2.03 -52.26 21.43
C ALA A 676 1.50 -53.66 21.13
#